data_AF-A0AAJ7X2N2-F1
#
_entry.id   AF-A0AAJ7X2N2-F1
#
_cell.length_a   1.000
_cell.length_b   1.000
_cell.length_c   1.000
_cell.angle_alpha   90.00
_cell.angle_beta   90.00
_cell.angle_gamma   90.00
#
_symmetry.space_group_name_H-M   'P 1'
#
loop_
_entity.id
_entity.type
_entity.pdbx_description
1 polymer ?
#
loop_
_entity_poly.entity_id
_entity_poly.type
_entity_poly.pdbx_seq_one_letter_code
_entity_poly.pdbx_strand_id
1 'polypeptide(L)'
;MKDLPRLVEKNTFTDMDLSAMNLMAQIEEDLQEFGIEKNVRPCLKTPEEIERLTVDEGLSDIERAVHLLSSGQDVQWISVACSLPELLQRSPAEALRRVLPKVREVLHVAGPETQLASAESFLASLRGGLVTPAVFAQGFLPAVLMNVEHRDPAVANAWLQTLLSAIEIMPKDLVKREVLGIATAKGQLSQAVPSRIVCCKILGKIATKFDAYTIGKEVLPLVRALCQDVELEVRATMCRQLESVARGLGLEQTRVAVLPELLELAADEEGGVRTAALETLTNAIAMLDSATCRHTVVPLVEGFCERALAGDENSMPSLALNFGRLCHSLSATLSEEQRWSLLEHYCRLSRAGAAVENGNGHSGGPGMEGPRRDADVHVGVAQQQQQLAPGASGERSARQAECRRHCAYNLPAMVQFAQPENFSSRLRAAFAAMCHDRDAGVRATVASSLLEVAKLLAPKVHLIHKELLSLLQDESLQVLDALVDNLTEVLLLVRRTSSHDNKAPPASELIAALLAAEARAGASLKWRLHERLVASLAGLPAVLSSDQLYYKFVPVAFRIIDTHRVLPVQQAAVRTLCTLIRHNRRHEQRQEMCDKLVAQLCRARSFRHRVLFLDACGYLMEHFSRAFLKRAFFTHAMALACDPVANVRMRLCSLLPRLKALLRLPGDHDLQQQLEAAIRRSLSQERDADALAAVRKAVLALDRIEVAVDSLHRKPCEEDLIDEQREQDENLLMEEQREREKQHADSKCSQQKPKGDKKKGAAQEARKIGKLSRSNSLSMQPPAQPVAPTPAPPVKGSRKSSVGSIGSAHSPVIGGRSQVPSLFPPLTENPGRPRSNSNPAANRSQAKPVTVGTTPSQSEKRAVVRDANQRKVTEKSSTATKKVKP
;
A
#
# COMPACT_ATOMS: atom_id res chain seq x y z
N MET A 1 -15.89 -13.68 -21.65
CA MET A 1 -14.51 -14.20 -21.64
C MET A 1 -13.51 -13.22 -22.30
N LYS A 2 -13.72 -11.91 -22.08
CA LYS A 2 -12.75 -10.82 -22.22
C LYS A 2 -12.95 -9.96 -20.95
N ASP A 3 -11.98 -9.10 -20.64
CA ASP A 3 -11.93 -8.24 -19.44
C ASP A 3 -11.51 -8.92 -18.12
N LEU A 4 -10.37 -9.63 -18.16
CA LEU A 4 -9.58 -9.87 -16.94
C LEU A 4 -8.05 -9.91 -17.21
N PRO A 5 -7.44 -8.78 -17.61
CA PRO A 5 -6.03 -8.53 -17.23
C PRO A 5 -5.75 -7.05 -16.94
N ARG A 6 -6.08 -6.56 -15.72
CA ARG A 6 -5.65 -5.23 -15.22
C ARG A 6 -5.41 -5.13 -13.70
N LEU A 7 -5.30 -6.26 -12.99
CA LEU A 7 -5.22 -6.31 -11.52
C LEU A 7 -3.94 -6.99 -10.97
N VAL A 8 -2.90 -7.16 -11.79
CA VAL A 8 -1.61 -7.78 -11.38
C VAL A 8 -0.44 -6.79 -11.41
N GLU A 9 -0.62 -5.56 -11.92
CA GLU A 9 0.44 -4.53 -12.06
C GLU A 9 0.30 -3.33 -11.12
N LYS A 10 -0.44 -3.46 -10.02
CA LYS A 10 -0.50 -2.45 -8.96
C LYS A 10 -0.44 -3.08 -7.57
N ASN A 11 0.77 -3.46 -7.16
CA ASN A 11 1.20 -3.54 -5.75
C ASN A 11 2.71 -3.80 -5.61
N THR A 12 3.55 -3.14 -6.42
CA THR A 12 5.02 -3.09 -6.27
C THR A 12 5.46 -2.18 -5.11
N PHE A 13 4.71 -2.18 -4.00
CA PHE A 13 4.91 -1.30 -2.86
C PHE A 13 5.60 -1.98 -1.66
N THR A 14 5.87 -3.29 -1.73
CA THR A 14 6.44 -4.07 -0.62
C THR A 14 7.96 -4.22 -0.64
N ASP A 15 8.63 -4.08 -1.79
CA ASP A 15 10.11 -4.05 -1.85
C ASP A 15 10.68 -2.70 -1.40
N MET A 16 9.91 -1.61 -1.56
CA MET A 16 10.34 -0.26 -1.22
C MET A 16 10.48 -0.06 0.29
N ASP A 17 9.70 -0.77 1.11
CA ASP A 17 9.65 -0.57 2.57
C ASP A 17 10.80 -1.31 3.28
N LEU A 18 11.18 -2.51 2.82
CA LEU A 18 12.39 -3.21 3.31
C LEU A 18 13.66 -2.46 2.88
N SER A 19 13.69 -1.95 1.65
CA SER A 19 14.76 -1.07 1.17
C SER A 19 14.82 0.22 1.98
N ALA A 20 13.70 0.83 2.34
CA ALA A 20 13.66 2.05 3.15
C ALA A 20 14.08 1.82 4.60
N MET A 21 13.75 0.67 5.23
CA MET A 21 14.24 0.36 6.58
C MET A 21 15.74 0.05 6.60
N ASN A 22 16.26 -0.68 5.60
CA ASN A 22 17.70 -0.88 5.45
C ASN A 22 18.43 0.43 5.10
N LEU A 23 17.84 1.29 4.27
CA LEU A 23 18.39 2.61 3.95
C LEU A 23 18.38 3.54 5.15
N MET A 24 17.35 3.50 6.01
CA MET A 24 17.34 4.26 7.26
C MET A 24 18.38 3.74 8.26
N ALA A 25 18.56 2.42 8.37
CA ALA A 25 19.62 1.84 9.21
C ALA A 25 21.02 2.17 8.66
N GLN A 26 21.20 2.11 7.34
CA GLN A 26 22.43 2.53 6.66
C GLN A 26 22.69 4.03 6.90
N ILE A 27 21.67 4.88 6.75
CA ILE A 27 21.77 6.32 7.08
C ILE A 27 22.10 6.53 8.56
N GLU A 28 21.64 5.68 9.47
CA GLU A 28 21.91 5.80 10.91
C GLU A 28 23.33 5.29 11.30
N GLU A 29 23.88 4.30 10.59
CA GLU A 29 25.31 3.93 10.64
C GLU A 29 26.21 4.99 9.97
N ASP A 30 25.86 5.44 8.76
CA ASP A 30 26.58 6.48 8.02
C ASP A 30 26.60 7.80 8.82
N LEU A 31 25.49 8.18 9.48
CA LEU A 31 25.42 9.35 10.38
C LEU A 31 26.24 9.17 11.68
N GLN A 32 26.57 7.94 12.08
CA GLN A 32 27.50 7.68 13.19
C GLN A 32 28.96 7.66 12.72
N GLU A 33 29.22 7.28 11.46
CA GLU A 33 30.55 7.38 10.84
C GLU A 33 30.91 8.84 10.53
N PHE A 34 29.93 9.67 10.16
CA PHE A 34 30.04 11.14 10.21
C PHE A 34 29.99 11.65 11.66
N GLY A 35 31.14 11.65 12.33
CA GLY A 35 31.32 12.22 13.67
C GLY A 35 31.19 13.76 13.75
N ILE A 36 30.00 14.30 13.44
CA ILE A 36 29.66 15.74 13.45
C ILE A 36 29.47 16.26 14.89
N GLU A 37 30.51 16.13 15.72
CA GLU A 37 30.64 16.95 16.94
C GLU A 37 32.09 17.30 17.30
N LYS A 38 33.10 16.90 16.50
CA LYS A 38 34.50 17.31 16.71
C LYS A 38 35.16 17.82 15.44
N ASN A 39 35.56 19.10 15.49
CA ASN A 39 36.35 19.86 14.51
C ASN A 39 35.60 20.57 13.36
N VAL A 40 34.62 21.43 13.71
CA VAL A 40 34.38 22.63 12.87
C VAL A 40 35.55 23.60 13.05
N ARG A 41 36.65 23.33 12.35
CA ARG A 41 37.62 24.39 11.99
C ARG A 41 37.11 25.05 10.71
N PRO A 42 36.90 26.37 10.68
CA PRO A 42 36.66 27.06 9.42
C PRO A 42 37.98 27.13 8.66
N CYS A 43 38.30 26.07 7.91
CA CYS A 43 39.27 26.15 6.83
C CYS A 43 38.59 26.93 5.70
N LEU A 44 38.62 28.26 5.81
CA LEU A 44 38.32 29.14 4.70
C LEU A 44 39.27 28.74 3.56
N LYS A 45 38.70 28.44 2.39
CA LYS A 45 39.47 28.15 1.18
C LYS A 45 40.49 29.28 0.98
N THR A 46 41.72 28.95 0.63
CA THR A 46 42.77 29.98 0.48
C THR A 46 42.36 30.99 -0.61
N PRO A 47 42.86 32.23 -0.61
CA PRO A 47 42.59 33.16 -1.72
C PRO A 47 42.97 32.55 -3.07
N GLU A 48 44.03 31.72 -3.17
CA GLU A 48 44.36 31.00 -4.41
C GLU A 48 43.33 29.92 -4.76
N GLU A 49 42.77 29.20 -3.78
CA GLU A 49 41.68 28.23 -4.00
C GLU A 49 40.37 28.93 -4.39
N ILE A 50 40.09 30.11 -3.84
CA ILE A 50 38.92 30.93 -4.20
C ILE A 50 39.09 31.45 -5.62
N GLU A 51 40.24 32.05 -5.96
CA GLU A 51 40.56 32.52 -7.31
C GLU A 51 40.49 31.38 -8.33
N ARG A 52 41.06 30.20 -8.00
CA ARG A 52 41.00 29.00 -8.85
C ARG A 52 39.59 28.43 -9.04
N LEU A 53 38.67 28.67 -8.10
CA LEU A 53 37.27 28.21 -8.18
C LEU A 53 36.31 29.31 -8.65
N THR A 54 36.79 30.55 -8.80
CA THR A 54 36.00 31.67 -9.32
C THR A 54 35.91 31.54 -10.83
N VAL A 55 34.68 31.48 -11.33
CA VAL A 55 34.38 31.37 -12.76
C VAL A 55 33.98 32.76 -13.25
N ASP A 56 34.59 33.22 -14.35
CA ASP A 56 34.23 34.50 -14.98
C ASP A 56 32.75 34.48 -15.43
N GLU A 57 31.98 35.44 -14.91
CA GLU A 57 30.55 35.61 -15.20
C GLU A 57 30.31 35.97 -16.68
N GLY A 58 31.29 36.54 -17.37
CA GLY A 58 31.24 36.90 -18.79
C GLY A 58 31.29 35.71 -19.76
N LEU A 59 31.63 34.50 -19.30
CA LEU A 59 31.71 33.31 -20.16
C LEU A 59 30.34 32.86 -20.66
N SER A 60 30.25 32.49 -21.94
CA SER A 60 29.06 31.81 -22.47
C SER A 60 28.84 30.44 -21.82
N ASP A 61 27.62 29.92 -21.85
CA ASP A 61 27.29 28.63 -21.21
C ASP A 61 28.16 27.45 -21.74
N ILE A 62 28.56 27.49 -23.02
CA ILE A 62 29.48 26.52 -23.63
C ILE A 62 30.91 26.70 -23.11
N GLU A 63 31.40 27.94 -23.02
CA GLU A 63 32.77 28.21 -22.55
C GLU A 63 32.92 27.94 -21.06
N ARG A 64 31.89 28.26 -20.27
CA ARG A 64 31.77 27.90 -18.86
C ARG A 64 31.84 26.39 -18.68
N ALA A 65 31.07 25.62 -19.45
CA ALA A 65 31.10 24.16 -19.41
C ALA A 65 32.49 23.58 -19.75
N VAL A 66 33.14 24.10 -20.80
CA VAL A 66 34.49 23.66 -21.20
C VAL A 66 35.54 24.01 -20.14
N HIS A 67 35.47 25.20 -19.55
CA HIS A 67 36.38 25.64 -18.49
C HIS A 67 36.23 24.76 -17.24
N LEU A 68 35.00 24.56 -16.76
CA LEU A 68 34.71 23.72 -15.59
C LEU A 68 35.17 22.27 -15.79
N LEU A 69 34.95 21.67 -16.96
CA LEU A 69 35.45 20.32 -17.26
C LEU A 69 36.98 20.25 -17.39
N SER A 70 37.65 21.35 -17.75
CA SER A 70 39.10 21.36 -17.95
C SER A 70 39.91 21.66 -16.69
N SER A 71 39.35 22.41 -15.72
CA SER A 71 40.08 22.88 -14.53
C SER A 71 39.30 22.86 -13.21
N GLY A 72 38.01 22.52 -13.24
CA GLY A 72 37.13 22.47 -12.06
C GLY A 72 37.27 21.21 -11.21
N GLN A 73 36.40 21.10 -10.20
CA GLN A 73 36.30 19.96 -9.27
C GLN A 73 35.11 19.04 -9.60
N ASP A 74 35.06 17.85 -9.00
CA ASP A 74 34.06 16.79 -9.28
C ASP A 74 32.61 17.32 -9.21
N VAL A 75 32.25 18.12 -8.19
CA VAL A 75 30.92 18.77 -8.08
C VAL A 75 30.59 19.68 -9.27
N GLN A 76 31.59 20.36 -9.84
CA GLN A 76 31.40 21.19 -11.03
C GLN A 76 31.31 20.33 -12.29
N TRP A 77 31.98 19.18 -12.35
CA TRP A 77 31.83 18.20 -13.42
C TRP A 77 30.43 17.57 -13.42
N ILE A 78 29.89 17.21 -12.25
CA ILE A 78 28.48 16.77 -12.07
C ILE A 78 27.54 17.84 -12.63
N SER A 79 27.72 19.11 -12.22
CA SER A 79 26.87 20.21 -12.69
C SER A 79 26.89 20.33 -14.23
N VAL A 80 28.06 20.24 -14.87
CA VAL A 80 28.15 20.31 -16.34
C VAL A 80 27.58 19.06 -17.01
N ALA A 81 27.78 17.87 -16.42
CA ALA A 81 27.21 16.62 -16.92
C ALA A 81 25.67 16.71 -16.94
N CYS A 82 25.05 17.05 -15.81
CA CYS A 82 23.60 17.25 -15.69
C CYS A 82 23.05 18.31 -16.64
N SER A 83 23.81 19.37 -16.93
CA SER A 83 23.43 20.42 -17.90
C SER A 83 23.64 20.04 -19.37
N LEU A 84 24.32 18.93 -19.68
CA LEU A 84 24.62 18.53 -21.06
C LEU A 84 23.39 18.44 -21.98
N PRO A 85 22.22 17.89 -21.55
CA PRO A 85 21.01 17.88 -22.37
C PRO A 85 20.53 19.30 -22.73
N GLU A 86 20.55 20.25 -21.79
CA GLU A 86 20.14 21.64 -22.05
C GLU A 86 21.11 22.35 -23.01
N LEU A 87 22.42 22.10 -22.86
CA LEU A 87 23.45 22.61 -23.77
C LEU A 87 23.28 22.05 -25.19
N LEU A 88 22.96 20.76 -25.33
CA LEU A 88 22.63 20.12 -26.61
C LEU A 88 21.35 20.69 -27.22
N GLN A 89 20.34 21.01 -26.42
CA GLN A 89 19.10 21.62 -26.90
C GLN A 89 19.31 23.07 -27.38
N ARG A 90 20.09 23.86 -26.65
CA ARG A 90 20.33 25.29 -26.95
C ARG A 90 21.39 25.53 -28.01
N SER A 91 22.40 24.66 -28.13
CA SER A 91 23.53 24.85 -29.07
C SER A 91 24.18 23.51 -29.46
N PRO A 92 23.48 22.64 -30.22
CA PRO A 92 23.90 21.26 -30.48
C PRO A 92 25.27 21.14 -31.13
N ALA A 93 25.59 21.98 -32.12
CA ALA A 93 26.86 21.92 -32.83
C ALA A 93 28.07 22.25 -31.94
N GLU A 94 27.95 23.25 -31.06
CA GLU A 94 29.02 23.65 -30.14
C GLU A 94 29.12 22.70 -28.94
N ALA A 95 27.99 22.25 -28.39
CA ALA A 95 27.97 21.26 -27.32
C ALA A 95 28.63 19.93 -27.75
N LEU A 96 28.31 19.44 -28.95
CA LEU A 96 28.94 18.23 -29.51
C LEU A 96 30.43 18.41 -29.84
N ARG A 97 30.84 19.60 -30.32
CA ARG A 97 32.25 19.86 -30.73
C ARG A 97 33.17 20.21 -29.56
N ARG A 98 32.68 20.94 -28.55
CA ARG A 98 33.50 21.51 -27.46
C ARG A 98 33.25 20.85 -26.10
N VAL A 99 32.00 20.58 -25.74
CA VAL A 99 31.64 20.09 -24.39
C VAL A 99 31.75 18.57 -24.30
N LEU A 100 31.12 17.82 -25.21
CA LEU A 100 31.11 16.35 -25.18
C LEU A 100 32.52 15.71 -25.17
N PRO A 101 33.52 16.17 -25.94
CA PRO A 101 34.87 15.62 -25.86
C PRO A 101 35.50 15.80 -24.48
N LYS A 102 35.22 16.93 -23.81
CA LYS A 102 35.71 17.21 -22.45
C LYS A 102 35.00 16.39 -21.38
N VAL A 103 33.69 16.14 -21.52
CA VAL A 103 32.98 15.20 -20.63
C VAL A 103 33.65 13.81 -20.72
N ARG A 104 33.92 13.33 -21.93
CA ARG A 104 34.58 12.03 -22.15
C ARG A 104 35.99 11.95 -21.56
N GLU A 105 36.76 13.02 -21.65
CA GLU A 105 38.11 13.12 -21.07
C GLU A 105 38.06 13.01 -19.54
N VAL A 106 37.13 13.73 -18.90
CA VAL A 106 36.92 13.73 -17.45
C VAL A 106 36.48 12.36 -16.93
N LEU A 107 35.66 11.60 -17.68
CA LEU A 107 35.18 10.27 -17.25
C LEU A 107 36.31 9.28 -16.88
N HIS A 108 37.52 9.43 -17.43
CA HIS A 108 38.65 8.57 -17.07
C HIS A 108 39.19 8.77 -15.64
N VAL A 109 38.90 9.93 -15.02
CA VAL A 109 39.35 10.31 -13.68
C VAL A 109 38.21 10.69 -12.72
N ALA A 110 36.97 10.68 -13.22
CA ALA A 110 35.75 11.04 -12.51
C ALA A 110 35.44 10.11 -11.33
N GLY A 111 34.88 10.68 -10.26
CA GLY A 111 34.30 9.90 -9.16
C GLY A 111 33.01 9.16 -9.57
N PRO A 112 32.50 8.24 -8.73
CA PRO A 112 31.25 7.52 -8.99
C PRO A 112 30.05 8.44 -9.26
N GLU A 113 29.92 9.56 -8.54
CA GLU A 113 28.83 10.51 -8.71
C GLU A 113 28.84 11.17 -10.10
N THR A 114 29.99 11.69 -10.54
CA THR A 114 30.19 12.25 -11.89
C THR A 114 29.93 11.22 -12.99
N GLN A 115 30.33 9.97 -12.77
CA GLN A 115 30.04 8.86 -13.68
C GLN A 115 28.54 8.57 -13.79
N LEU A 116 27.82 8.49 -12.67
CA LEU A 116 26.36 8.28 -12.62
C LEU A 116 25.61 9.44 -13.30
N ALA A 117 25.91 10.68 -12.93
CA ALA A 117 25.32 11.88 -13.53
C ALA A 117 25.55 11.95 -15.05
N SER A 118 26.73 11.53 -15.51
CA SER A 118 27.05 11.46 -16.95
C SER A 118 26.28 10.36 -17.67
N ALA A 119 26.12 9.18 -17.07
CA ALA A 119 25.32 8.08 -17.64
C ALA A 119 23.85 8.49 -17.80
N GLU A 120 23.25 9.08 -16.76
CA GLU A 120 21.89 9.61 -16.81
C GLU A 120 21.74 10.70 -17.89
N SER A 121 22.69 11.62 -17.99
CA SER A 121 22.66 12.72 -18.95
C SER A 121 22.85 12.25 -20.40
N PHE A 122 23.67 11.22 -20.62
CA PHE A 122 23.81 10.55 -21.92
C PHE A 122 22.50 9.85 -22.32
N LEU A 123 21.86 9.17 -21.37
CA LEU A 123 20.58 8.50 -21.57
C LEU A 123 19.44 9.50 -21.84
N ALA A 124 19.38 10.60 -21.09
CA ALA A 124 18.42 11.70 -21.29
C ALA A 124 18.60 12.35 -22.67
N SER A 125 19.84 12.60 -23.08
CA SER A 125 20.15 13.17 -24.40
C SER A 125 19.67 12.28 -25.56
N LEU A 126 19.77 10.96 -25.40
CA LEU A 126 19.29 10.01 -26.40
C LEU A 126 17.75 9.85 -26.39
N ARG A 127 17.14 9.68 -25.20
CA ARG A 127 15.68 9.53 -25.06
C ARG A 127 14.91 10.79 -25.46
N GLY A 128 15.47 11.98 -25.20
CA GLY A 128 14.93 13.26 -25.62
C GLY A 128 15.10 13.56 -27.12
N GLY A 129 15.77 12.68 -27.89
CA GLY A 129 16.01 12.89 -29.32
C GLY A 129 16.93 14.06 -29.64
N LEU A 130 17.70 14.56 -28.66
CA LEU A 130 18.60 15.72 -28.80
C LEU A 130 19.80 15.42 -29.70
N VAL A 131 20.14 14.13 -29.85
CA VAL A 131 21.18 13.64 -30.75
C VAL A 131 20.61 12.55 -31.65
N THR A 132 21.02 12.54 -32.92
CA THR A 132 20.64 11.45 -33.83
C THR A 132 21.37 10.15 -33.44
N PRO A 133 20.84 8.96 -33.77
CA PRO A 133 21.51 7.71 -33.44
C PRO A 133 22.93 7.57 -34.01
N ALA A 134 23.22 8.20 -35.17
CA ALA A 134 24.57 8.24 -35.74
C ALA A 134 25.52 9.11 -34.90
N VAL A 135 25.05 10.27 -34.44
CA VAL A 135 25.81 11.14 -33.52
C VAL A 135 26.01 10.46 -32.17
N PHE A 136 25.01 9.74 -31.66
CA PHE A 136 25.16 8.95 -30.42
C PHE A 136 26.23 7.86 -30.58
N ALA A 137 26.18 7.09 -31.67
CA ALA A 137 27.14 6.02 -31.95
C ALA A 137 28.60 6.51 -32.09
N GLN A 138 28.82 7.69 -32.66
CA GLN A 138 30.16 8.27 -32.83
C GLN A 138 30.64 9.03 -31.58
N GLY A 139 29.74 9.82 -30.98
CA GLY A 139 30.06 10.76 -29.91
C GLY A 139 30.03 10.14 -28.51
N PHE A 140 29.04 9.32 -28.20
CA PHE A 140 28.68 8.92 -26.83
C PHE A 140 28.96 7.43 -26.56
N LEU A 141 28.58 6.56 -27.50
CA LEU A 141 28.68 5.10 -27.37
C LEU A 141 30.07 4.58 -26.98
N PRO A 142 31.22 5.13 -27.45
CA PRO A 142 32.54 4.67 -27.00
C PRO A 142 32.76 4.83 -25.49
N ALA A 143 32.28 5.91 -24.89
CA ALA A 143 32.39 6.15 -23.45
C ALA A 143 31.41 5.29 -22.66
N VAL A 144 30.21 5.03 -23.21
CA VAL A 144 29.27 4.06 -22.62
C VAL A 144 29.93 2.68 -22.57
N LEU A 145 30.37 2.15 -23.70
CA LEU A 145 30.97 0.81 -23.82
C LEU A 145 32.19 0.60 -22.92
N MET A 146 33.00 1.64 -22.73
CA MET A 146 34.17 1.62 -21.85
C MET A 146 33.79 1.48 -20.37
N ASN A 147 32.72 2.13 -19.92
CA ASN A 147 32.33 2.16 -18.50
C ASN A 147 31.27 1.11 -18.10
N VAL A 148 30.79 0.28 -19.03
CA VAL A 148 29.92 -0.88 -18.70
C VAL A 148 30.62 -1.91 -17.79
N GLU A 149 31.95 -1.90 -17.73
CA GLU A 149 32.77 -2.72 -16.82
C GLU A 149 33.55 -1.86 -15.82
N HIS A 150 32.95 -0.74 -15.39
CA HIS A 150 33.52 0.07 -14.34
C HIS A 150 33.69 -0.75 -13.04
N ARG A 151 34.71 -0.41 -12.24
CA ARG A 151 35.05 -1.17 -11.00
C ARG A 151 33.95 -1.09 -9.95
N ASP A 152 33.26 0.05 -9.90
CA ASP A 152 32.06 0.24 -9.08
C ASP A 152 30.84 -0.41 -9.78
N PRO A 153 30.13 -1.36 -9.13
CA PRO A 153 29.00 -2.06 -9.73
C PRO A 153 27.79 -1.17 -10.03
N ALA A 154 27.54 -0.11 -9.26
CA ALA A 154 26.42 0.80 -9.48
C ALA A 154 26.66 1.65 -10.74
N VAL A 155 27.88 2.18 -10.88
CA VAL A 155 28.34 2.88 -12.09
C VAL A 155 28.27 1.96 -13.31
N ALA A 156 28.82 0.74 -13.21
CA ALA A 156 28.79 -0.24 -14.30
C ALA A 156 27.36 -0.56 -14.76
N ASN A 157 26.44 -0.73 -13.80
CA ASN A 157 25.03 -0.94 -14.10
C ASN A 157 24.38 0.29 -14.75
N ALA A 158 24.66 1.52 -14.32
CA ALA A 158 24.11 2.73 -14.93
C ALA A 158 24.53 2.89 -16.40
N TRP A 159 25.80 2.63 -16.72
CA TRP A 159 26.28 2.60 -18.10
C TRP A 159 25.69 1.44 -18.90
N LEU A 160 25.47 0.28 -18.28
CA LEU A 160 24.76 -0.82 -18.92
C LEU A 160 23.31 -0.47 -19.23
N GLN A 161 22.55 0.14 -18.32
CA GLN A 161 21.17 0.59 -18.60
C GLN A 161 21.13 1.64 -19.72
N THR A 162 22.15 2.50 -19.78
CA THR A 162 22.35 3.45 -20.89
C THR A 162 22.56 2.74 -22.22
N LEU A 163 23.43 1.72 -22.27
CA LEU A 163 23.65 0.88 -23.46
C LEU A 163 22.40 0.10 -23.87
N LEU A 164 21.70 -0.54 -22.93
CA LEU A 164 20.50 -1.34 -23.20
C LEU A 164 19.37 -0.46 -23.77
N SER A 165 19.22 0.77 -23.27
CA SER A 165 18.29 1.76 -23.84
C SER A 165 18.74 2.23 -25.23
N ALA A 166 20.06 2.41 -25.43
CA ALA A 166 20.57 2.83 -26.73
C ALA A 166 20.38 1.77 -27.83
N ILE A 167 20.47 0.47 -27.48
CA ILE A 167 20.18 -0.63 -28.41
C ILE A 167 18.75 -0.54 -28.95
N GLU A 168 17.76 -0.12 -28.16
CA GLU A 168 16.37 0.04 -28.65
C GLU A 168 16.27 1.10 -29.75
N ILE A 169 16.96 2.22 -29.59
CA ILE A 169 16.81 3.43 -30.42
C ILE A 169 17.72 3.40 -31.67
N MET A 170 18.92 2.82 -31.58
CA MET A 170 19.88 2.81 -32.69
C MET A 170 19.43 2.00 -33.92
N PRO A 171 19.79 2.35 -35.17
CA PRO A 171 19.60 1.51 -36.35
C PRO A 171 20.19 0.09 -36.20
N LYS A 172 19.55 -0.91 -36.83
CA LYS A 172 19.97 -2.32 -36.75
C LYS A 172 21.43 -2.52 -37.18
N ASP A 173 21.86 -1.86 -38.25
CA ASP A 173 23.23 -1.97 -38.77
C ASP A 173 24.29 -1.40 -37.80
N LEU A 174 23.94 -0.34 -37.06
CA LEU A 174 24.83 0.21 -36.02
C LEU A 174 24.90 -0.73 -34.82
N VAL A 175 23.78 -1.27 -34.35
CA VAL A 175 23.79 -2.26 -33.25
C VAL A 175 24.61 -3.50 -33.65
N LYS A 176 24.44 -3.99 -34.88
CA LYS A 176 25.18 -5.15 -35.39
C LYS A 176 26.68 -4.90 -35.49
N ARG A 177 27.10 -3.71 -35.98
CA ARG A 177 28.52 -3.40 -36.18
C ARG A 177 29.22 -2.98 -34.89
N GLU A 178 28.61 -2.09 -34.11
CA GLU A 178 29.25 -1.44 -32.95
C GLU A 178 29.02 -2.19 -31.64
N VAL A 179 27.92 -2.94 -31.49
CA VAL A 179 27.53 -3.55 -30.20
C VAL A 179 27.64 -5.07 -30.20
N LEU A 180 27.14 -5.76 -31.24
CA LEU A 180 27.11 -7.23 -31.26
C LEU A 180 28.53 -7.83 -31.18
N GLY A 181 29.50 -7.30 -31.94
CA GLY A 181 30.89 -7.78 -31.87
C GLY A 181 31.53 -7.62 -30.49
N ILE A 182 31.17 -6.55 -29.75
CA ILE A 182 31.64 -6.33 -28.38
C ILE A 182 30.96 -7.31 -27.42
N ALA A 183 29.65 -7.57 -27.57
CA ALA A 183 28.98 -8.62 -26.81
C ALA A 183 29.65 -9.98 -27.05
N THR A 184 29.93 -10.34 -28.32
CA THR A 184 30.63 -11.58 -28.66
C THR A 184 32.02 -11.69 -28.02
N ALA A 185 32.79 -10.60 -27.98
CA ALA A 185 34.07 -10.58 -27.28
C ALA A 185 33.90 -10.74 -25.76
N LYS A 186 32.92 -10.07 -25.16
CA LYS A 186 32.63 -10.09 -23.72
C LYS A 186 32.07 -11.42 -23.21
N GLY A 187 31.37 -12.18 -24.05
CA GLY A 187 30.81 -13.49 -23.74
C GLY A 187 31.79 -14.67 -23.87
N GLN A 188 33.05 -14.45 -24.22
CA GLN A 188 34.04 -15.53 -24.29
C GLN A 188 34.37 -16.06 -22.89
N LEU A 189 34.57 -17.38 -22.76
CA LEU A 189 34.97 -18.04 -21.50
C LEU A 189 36.28 -17.50 -20.89
N SER A 190 37.13 -16.86 -21.70
CA SER A 190 38.36 -16.19 -21.27
C SER A 190 38.12 -14.86 -20.53
N GLN A 191 36.92 -14.30 -20.59
CA GLN A 191 36.56 -13.04 -19.92
C GLN A 191 36.06 -13.29 -18.50
N ALA A 192 36.20 -12.28 -17.63
CA ALA A 192 35.72 -12.34 -16.26
C ALA A 192 34.18 -12.46 -16.16
N VAL A 193 33.69 -13.02 -15.06
CA VAL A 193 32.25 -13.25 -14.81
C VAL A 193 31.37 -12.02 -15.07
N PRO A 194 31.73 -10.79 -14.60
CA PRO A 194 30.92 -9.60 -14.88
C PRO A 194 30.81 -9.25 -16.37
N SER A 195 31.87 -9.50 -17.17
CA SER A 195 31.84 -9.31 -18.64
C SER A 195 30.85 -10.27 -19.30
N ARG A 196 30.80 -11.53 -18.86
CA ARG A 196 29.88 -12.53 -19.40
C ARG A 196 28.42 -12.22 -19.00
N ILE A 197 28.19 -11.77 -17.76
CA ILE A 197 26.88 -11.24 -17.29
C ILE A 197 26.41 -10.03 -18.11
N VAL A 198 27.32 -9.08 -18.39
CA VAL A 198 27.08 -7.95 -19.29
C VAL A 198 26.68 -8.43 -20.69
N CYS A 199 27.42 -9.41 -21.24
CA CYS A 199 27.10 -10.01 -22.53
C CYS A 199 25.68 -10.58 -22.54
N CYS A 200 25.30 -11.41 -21.57
CA CYS A 200 23.94 -11.98 -21.47
C CYS A 200 22.87 -10.89 -21.60
N LYS A 201 22.95 -9.83 -20.79
CA LYS A 201 21.99 -8.71 -20.79
C LYS A 201 21.95 -7.97 -22.14
N ILE A 202 23.10 -7.78 -22.79
CA ILE A 202 23.18 -7.18 -24.14
C ILE A 202 22.52 -8.10 -25.18
N LEU A 203 22.78 -9.40 -25.18
CA LEU A 203 22.18 -10.36 -26.12
C LEU A 203 20.66 -10.42 -25.97
N GLY A 204 20.15 -10.45 -24.74
CA GLY A 204 18.72 -10.40 -24.45
C GLY A 204 18.04 -9.17 -25.05
N LYS A 205 18.64 -7.98 -24.87
CA LYS A 205 18.13 -6.75 -25.49
C LYS A 205 18.27 -6.76 -27.01
N ILE A 206 19.38 -7.23 -27.58
CA ILE A 206 19.57 -7.39 -29.03
C ILE A 206 18.47 -8.27 -29.63
N ALA A 207 18.09 -9.36 -28.97
CA ALA A 207 17.03 -10.25 -29.45
C ALA A 207 15.64 -9.60 -29.56
N THR A 208 15.38 -8.50 -28.84
CA THR A 208 14.13 -7.73 -29.00
C THR A 208 14.07 -6.89 -30.29
N LYS A 209 15.20 -6.76 -31.00
CA LYS A 209 15.36 -5.82 -32.11
C LYS A 209 15.51 -6.48 -33.48
N PHE A 210 16.19 -7.61 -33.54
CA PHE A 210 16.49 -8.31 -34.80
C PHE A 210 15.37 -9.28 -35.19
N ASP A 211 15.41 -9.73 -36.44
CA ASP A 211 14.54 -10.78 -36.95
C ASP A 211 15.04 -12.17 -36.52
N ALA A 212 14.15 -13.17 -36.57
CA ALA A 212 14.45 -14.54 -36.15
C ALA A 212 15.63 -15.19 -36.90
N TYR A 213 15.87 -14.85 -38.17
CA TYR A 213 17.01 -15.39 -38.93
C TYR A 213 18.33 -14.82 -38.41
N THR A 214 18.41 -13.50 -38.23
CA THR A 214 19.61 -12.86 -37.67
C THR A 214 19.90 -13.35 -36.25
N ILE A 215 18.86 -13.48 -35.40
CA ILE A 215 19.02 -13.97 -34.02
C ILE A 215 19.48 -15.44 -34.03
N GLY A 216 18.81 -16.31 -34.80
CA GLY A 216 19.15 -17.73 -34.87
C GLY A 216 20.56 -18.01 -35.42
N LYS A 217 21.07 -17.13 -36.29
CA LYS A 217 22.39 -17.27 -36.90
C LYS A 217 23.53 -16.66 -36.08
N GLU A 218 23.32 -15.46 -35.51
CA GLU A 218 24.42 -14.64 -34.97
C GLU A 218 24.37 -14.45 -33.45
N VAL A 219 23.21 -14.64 -32.81
CA VAL A 219 23.03 -14.47 -31.36
C VAL A 219 22.92 -15.83 -30.66
N LEU A 220 22.08 -16.72 -31.19
CA LEU A 220 21.76 -18.01 -30.59
C LEU A 220 22.98 -18.90 -30.27
N PRO A 221 24.04 -19.01 -31.10
CA PRO A 221 25.20 -19.84 -30.76
C PRO A 221 25.89 -19.40 -29.46
N LEU A 222 25.96 -18.09 -29.21
CA LEU A 222 26.56 -17.54 -28.00
C LEU A 222 25.60 -17.62 -26.80
N VAL A 223 24.29 -17.48 -27.03
CA VAL A 223 23.26 -17.73 -26.01
C VAL A 223 23.40 -19.15 -25.44
N ARG A 224 23.50 -20.17 -26.29
CA ARG A 224 23.71 -21.56 -25.85
C ARG A 224 25.00 -21.74 -25.05
N ALA A 225 26.10 -21.17 -25.53
CA ALA A 225 27.38 -21.22 -24.79
C ALA A 225 27.29 -20.59 -23.39
N LEU A 226 26.48 -19.53 -23.22
CA LEU A 226 26.25 -18.86 -21.93
C LEU A 226 25.21 -19.57 -21.04
N CYS A 227 24.31 -20.38 -21.61
CA CYS A 227 23.47 -21.31 -20.84
C CYS A 227 24.29 -22.45 -20.22
N GLN A 228 25.38 -22.86 -20.89
CA GLN A 228 26.29 -23.93 -20.48
C GLN A 228 27.57 -23.38 -19.80
N ASP A 229 27.51 -22.15 -19.27
CA ASP A 229 28.66 -21.49 -18.63
C ASP A 229 29.01 -22.17 -17.28
N VAL A 230 30.28 -22.25 -16.94
CA VAL A 230 30.73 -22.87 -15.68
C VAL A 230 30.28 -22.09 -14.44
N GLU A 231 29.98 -20.79 -14.58
CA GLU A 231 29.56 -19.93 -13.47
C GLU A 231 28.04 -19.82 -13.36
N LEU A 232 27.50 -20.13 -12.18
CA LEU A 232 26.07 -20.12 -11.89
C LEU A 232 25.41 -18.76 -12.14
N GLU A 233 26.11 -17.65 -11.89
CA GLU A 233 25.57 -16.30 -12.09
C GLU A 233 25.38 -15.98 -13.58
N VAL A 234 26.27 -16.49 -14.45
CA VAL A 234 26.17 -16.31 -15.91
C VAL A 234 25.00 -17.12 -16.42
N ARG A 235 24.89 -18.40 -16.02
CA ARG A 235 23.76 -19.27 -16.38
C ARG A 235 22.42 -18.69 -15.94
N ALA A 236 22.29 -18.27 -14.67
CA ALA A 236 21.08 -17.63 -14.16
C ALA A 236 20.75 -16.32 -14.89
N THR A 237 21.77 -15.51 -15.22
CA THR A 237 21.57 -14.27 -15.99
C THR A 237 21.11 -14.56 -17.41
N MET A 238 21.76 -15.48 -18.13
CA MET A 238 21.39 -15.86 -19.49
C MET A 238 19.98 -16.47 -19.52
N CYS A 239 19.65 -17.31 -18.54
CA CYS A 239 18.32 -17.89 -18.38
C CYS A 239 17.22 -16.82 -18.42
N ARG A 240 17.32 -15.78 -17.58
CA ARG A 240 16.37 -14.64 -17.56
C ARG A 240 16.28 -13.87 -18.89
N GLN A 241 17.27 -13.96 -19.76
CA GLN A 241 17.23 -13.34 -21.09
C GLN A 241 16.59 -14.24 -22.16
N LEU A 242 16.44 -15.55 -21.92
CA LEU A 242 15.85 -16.49 -22.87
C LEU A 242 14.40 -16.14 -23.23
N GLU A 243 13.66 -15.48 -22.34
CA GLU A 243 12.33 -14.91 -22.62
C GLU A 243 12.37 -13.92 -23.80
N SER A 244 13.37 -13.04 -23.85
CA SER A 244 13.54 -12.07 -24.94
C SER A 244 14.08 -12.74 -26.21
N VAL A 245 14.92 -13.77 -26.07
CA VAL A 245 15.42 -14.58 -27.20
C VAL A 245 14.28 -15.37 -27.85
N ALA A 246 13.42 -16.01 -27.06
CA ALA A 246 12.21 -16.69 -27.52
C ALA A 246 11.27 -15.74 -28.28
N ARG A 247 11.08 -14.50 -27.78
CA ARG A 247 10.31 -13.46 -28.47
C ARG A 247 10.84 -13.13 -29.85
N GLY A 248 12.15 -12.91 -29.98
CA GLY A 248 12.76 -12.58 -31.27
C GLY A 248 12.79 -13.75 -32.26
N LEU A 249 12.89 -14.98 -31.77
CA LEU A 249 12.92 -16.21 -32.57
C LEU A 249 11.52 -16.70 -33.02
N GLY A 250 10.48 -16.44 -32.22
CA GLY A 250 9.13 -16.97 -32.44
C GLY A 250 8.99 -18.45 -32.06
N LEU A 251 7.75 -18.95 -32.12
CA LEU A 251 7.34 -20.24 -31.53
C LEU A 251 8.16 -21.44 -32.02
N GLU A 252 8.28 -21.66 -33.33
CA GLU A 252 8.94 -22.86 -33.88
C GLU A 252 10.41 -22.95 -33.48
N GLN A 253 11.15 -21.84 -33.60
CA GLN A 253 12.54 -21.78 -33.18
C GLN A 253 12.69 -21.81 -31.66
N THR A 254 11.73 -21.26 -30.90
CA THR A 254 11.70 -21.38 -29.44
C THR A 254 11.63 -22.85 -29.01
N ARG A 255 10.72 -23.66 -29.60
CA ARG A 255 10.61 -25.10 -29.29
C ARG A 255 11.90 -25.86 -29.57
N VAL A 256 12.54 -25.62 -30.72
CA VAL A 256 13.70 -26.42 -31.17
C VAL A 256 15.01 -25.93 -30.55
N ALA A 257 15.12 -24.65 -30.19
CA ALA A 257 16.41 -24.05 -29.84
C ALA A 257 16.52 -23.38 -28.47
N VAL A 258 15.41 -22.95 -27.86
CA VAL A 258 15.42 -22.24 -26.57
C VAL A 258 14.84 -23.10 -25.45
N LEU A 259 13.78 -23.84 -25.73
CA LEU A 259 13.12 -24.71 -24.77
C LEU A 259 14.03 -25.85 -24.24
N PRO A 260 14.92 -26.48 -25.03
CA PRO A 260 15.88 -27.46 -24.50
C PRO A 260 16.84 -26.84 -23.48
N GLU A 261 17.43 -25.68 -23.79
CA GLU A 261 18.32 -24.95 -22.86
C GLU A 261 17.57 -24.57 -21.57
N LEU A 262 16.31 -24.13 -21.68
CA LEU A 262 15.48 -23.78 -20.52
C LEU A 262 15.12 -25.02 -19.66
N LEU A 263 14.96 -26.19 -20.28
CA LEU A 263 14.74 -27.46 -19.56
C LEU A 263 15.98 -27.90 -18.80
N GLU A 264 17.16 -27.78 -19.41
CA GLU A 264 18.44 -28.07 -18.75
C GLU A 264 18.69 -27.11 -17.58
N LEU A 265 18.49 -25.80 -17.78
CA LEU A 265 18.57 -24.78 -16.71
C LEU A 265 17.49 -24.94 -15.62
N ALA A 266 16.37 -25.62 -15.91
CA ALA A 266 15.37 -25.99 -14.92
C ALA A 266 15.71 -27.27 -14.15
N ALA A 267 16.61 -28.11 -14.70
CA ALA A 267 17.18 -29.31 -14.08
C ALA A 267 18.55 -29.05 -13.40
N ASP A 268 19.05 -27.82 -13.47
CA ASP A 268 20.34 -27.37 -12.96
C ASP A 268 20.62 -27.80 -11.50
N GLU A 269 21.89 -28.06 -11.19
CA GLU A 269 22.36 -28.36 -9.83
C GLU A 269 22.18 -27.16 -8.89
N GLU A 270 22.27 -25.94 -9.43
CA GLU A 270 22.20 -24.70 -8.65
C GLU A 270 20.78 -24.15 -8.50
N GLY A 271 20.33 -23.99 -7.25
CA GLY A 271 18.96 -23.56 -6.93
C GLY A 271 18.61 -22.16 -7.42
N GLY A 272 19.60 -21.27 -7.51
CA GLY A 272 19.42 -19.93 -8.10
C GLY A 272 19.18 -19.98 -9.61
N VAL A 273 19.77 -20.94 -10.33
CA VAL A 273 19.56 -21.12 -11.76
C VAL A 273 18.20 -21.76 -12.02
N ARG A 274 17.84 -22.81 -11.26
CA ARG A 274 16.48 -23.41 -11.29
C ARG A 274 15.38 -22.36 -11.07
N THR A 275 15.61 -21.43 -10.14
CA THR A 275 14.71 -20.31 -9.84
C THR A 275 14.56 -19.35 -11.03
N ALA A 276 15.68 -18.94 -11.64
CA ALA A 276 15.66 -18.12 -12.85
C ALA A 276 14.95 -18.83 -14.02
N ALA A 277 15.08 -20.15 -14.14
CA ALA A 277 14.38 -20.95 -15.15
C ALA A 277 12.87 -20.98 -14.92
N LEU A 278 12.40 -21.12 -13.68
CA LEU A 278 10.98 -21.08 -13.35
C LEU A 278 10.35 -19.70 -13.63
N GLU A 279 11.04 -18.61 -13.28
CA GLU A 279 10.62 -17.24 -13.59
C GLU A 279 10.51 -17.01 -15.11
N THR A 280 11.56 -17.39 -15.85
CA THR A 280 11.64 -17.29 -17.31
C THR A 280 10.54 -18.09 -17.99
N LEU A 281 10.31 -19.34 -17.54
CA LEU A 281 9.23 -20.20 -18.00
C LEU A 281 7.88 -19.51 -17.78
N THR A 282 7.62 -19.01 -16.58
CA THR A 282 6.36 -18.35 -16.23
C THR A 282 6.07 -17.15 -17.14
N ASN A 283 7.11 -16.40 -17.55
CA ASN A 283 6.98 -15.30 -18.51
C ASN A 283 6.80 -15.76 -19.97
N ALA A 284 7.35 -16.92 -20.34
CA ALA A 284 7.29 -17.46 -21.69
C ALA A 284 5.99 -18.22 -22.01
N ILE A 285 5.24 -18.73 -21.01
CA ILE A 285 4.03 -19.57 -21.22
C ILE A 285 3.05 -18.97 -22.24
N ALA A 286 2.78 -17.66 -22.17
CA ALA A 286 1.82 -17.00 -23.06
C ALA A 286 2.22 -16.99 -24.55
N MET A 287 3.45 -17.40 -24.88
CA MET A 287 3.95 -17.54 -26.24
C MET A 287 3.94 -18.98 -26.76
N LEU A 288 3.81 -19.94 -25.86
CA LEU A 288 3.82 -21.36 -26.17
C LEU A 288 2.39 -21.80 -26.52
N ASP A 289 2.28 -22.76 -27.44
CA ASP A 289 1.00 -23.32 -27.81
C ASP A 289 0.54 -24.41 -26.83
N SER A 290 -0.73 -24.77 -26.91
CA SER A 290 -1.36 -25.77 -26.04
C SER A 290 -0.66 -27.13 -26.03
N ALA A 291 -0.03 -27.56 -27.13
CA ALA A 291 0.68 -28.84 -27.17
C ALA A 291 2.00 -28.77 -26.38
N THR A 292 2.80 -27.72 -26.60
CA THR A 292 4.05 -27.50 -25.83
C THR A 292 3.75 -27.31 -24.34
N CYS A 293 2.71 -26.53 -24.01
CA CYS A 293 2.27 -26.35 -22.64
C CYS A 293 1.88 -27.69 -21.98
N ARG A 294 1.05 -28.51 -22.66
CA ARG A 294 0.61 -29.80 -22.13
C ARG A 294 1.73 -30.83 -21.98
N HIS A 295 2.61 -30.96 -22.98
CA HIS A 295 3.58 -32.07 -23.03
C HIS A 295 4.96 -31.72 -22.46
N THR A 296 5.25 -30.44 -22.21
CA THR A 296 6.55 -29.99 -21.70
C THR A 296 6.41 -29.11 -20.47
N VAL A 297 5.58 -28.07 -20.50
CA VAL A 297 5.50 -27.11 -19.40
C VAL A 297 4.79 -27.68 -18.16
N VAL A 298 3.66 -28.37 -18.33
CA VAL A 298 2.92 -28.94 -17.20
C VAL A 298 3.75 -29.98 -16.44
N PRO A 299 4.38 -31.00 -17.08
CA PRO A 299 5.27 -31.93 -16.37
C PRO A 299 6.46 -31.24 -15.69
N LEU A 300 7.00 -30.18 -16.29
CA LEU A 300 8.09 -29.41 -15.68
C LEU A 300 7.64 -28.68 -14.40
N VAL A 301 6.45 -28.06 -14.42
CA VAL A 301 5.86 -27.40 -13.24
C VAL A 301 5.54 -28.44 -12.15
N GLU A 302 5.01 -29.60 -12.50
CA GLU A 302 4.79 -30.71 -11.56
C GLU A 302 6.12 -31.16 -10.93
N GLY A 303 7.18 -31.35 -11.72
CA GLY A 303 8.52 -31.66 -11.22
C GLY A 303 9.20 -30.55 -10.39
N PHE A 304 8.82 -29.28 -10.56
CA PHE A 304 9.19 -28.21 -9.61
C PHE A 304 8.45 -28.36 -8.28
N CYS A 305 7.15 -28.69 -8.32
CA CYS A 305 6.35 -28.89 -7.11
C CYS A 305 6.82 -30.10 -6.29
N GLU A 306 7.15 -31.21 -6.96
CA GLU A 306 7.72 -32.41 -6.31
C GLU A 306 9.07 -32.11 -5.66
N ARG A 307 10.00 -31.46 -6.37
CA ARG A 307 11.33 -31.09 -5.83
C ARG A 307 11.23 -30.14 -4.63
N ALA A 308 10.39 -29.12 -4.70
CA ALA A 308 10.17 -28.20 -3.58
C ALA A 308 9.66 -28.94 -2.33
N LEU A 309 8.78 -29.94 -2.49
CA LEU A 309 8.28 -30.75 -1.38
C LEU A 309 9.24 -31.85 -0.91
N ALA A 310 10.18 -32.27 -1.75
CA ALA A 310 11.24 -33.22 -1.43
C ALA A 310 12.42 -32.59 -0.68
N GLY A 311 12.51 -31.27 -0.61
CA GLY A 311 13.55 -30.54 0.13
C GLY A 311 14.39 -29.55 -0.69
N ASP A 312 14.01 -29.22 -1.93
CA ASP A 312 14.62 -28.09 -2.66
C ASP A 312 14.10 -26.75 -2.10
N GLU A 313 14.71 -26.29 -1.02
CA GLU A 313 14.27 -25.09 -0.29
C GLU A 313 14.59 -23.77 -1.02
N ASN A 314 15.42 -23.81 -2.07
CA ASN A 314 15.79 -22.62 -2.84
C ASN A 314 14.73 -22.26 -3.88
N SER A 315 14.16 -23.24 -4.58
CA SER A 315 13.09 -23.00 -5.58
C SER A 315 11.72 -22.80 -4.94
N MET A 316 11.53 -23.25 -3.69
CA MET A 316 10.24 -23.23 -2.98
C MET A 316 9.60 -21.83 -2.88
N PRO A 317 10.29 -20.74 -2.48
CA PRO A 317 9.68 -19.40 -2.41
C PRO A 317 9.28 -18.86 -3.79
N SER A 318 10.14 -18.99 -4.81
CA SER A 318 9.83 -18.49 -6.17
C SER A 318 8.70 -19.29 -6.83
N LEU A 319 8.61 -20.60 -6.57
CA LEU A 319 7.46 -21.42 -6.96
C LEU A 319 6.18 -20.94 -6.26
N ALA A 320 6.21 -20.70 -4.96
CA ALA A 320 5.06 -20.20 -4.21
C ALA A 320 4.62 -18.79 -4.67
N LEU A 321 5.57 -17.93 -5.07
CA LEU A 321 5.33 -16.58 -5.62
C LEU A 321 4.66 -16.64 -7.01
N ASN A 322 5.12 -17.53 -7.89
CA ASN A 322 4.59 -17.66 -9.24
C ASN A 322 3.37 -18.59 -9.34
N PHE A 323 3.03 -19.34 -8.28
CA PHE A 323 2.04 -20.43 -8.31
C PHE A 323 0.69 -20.03 -8.90
N GLY A 324 0.10 -18.92 -8.43
CA GLY A 324 -1.19 -18.45 -8.94
C GLY A 324 -1.14 -18.13 -10.43
N ARG A 325 -0.07 -17.50 -10.90
CA ARG A 325 0.13 -17.16 -12.31
C ARG A 325 0.37 -18.41 -13.17
N LEU A 326 1.14 -19.38 -12.69
CA LEU A 326 1.33 -20.67 -13.36
C LEU A 326 0.01 -21.41 -13.55
N CYS A 327 -0.78 -21.58 -12.48
CA CYS A 327 -2.08 -22.24 -12.52
C CYS A 327 -3.07 -21.57 -13.49
N HIS A 328 -3.16 -20.24 -13.49
CA HIS A 328 -4.04 -19.51 -14.42
C HIS A 328 -3.51 -19.53 -15.86
N SER A 329 -2.20 -19.42 -16.09
CA SER A 329 -1.63 -19.43 -17.45
C SER A 329 -1.76 -20.80 -18.13
N LEU A 330 -1.79 -21.88 -17.34
CA LEU A 330 -1.95 -23.27 -17.82
C LEU A 330 -3.40 -23.78 -17.73
N SER A 331 -4.36 -22.97 -17.27
CA SER A 331 -5.71 -23.45 -16.90
C SER A 331 -6.49 -24.09 -18.05
N ALA A 332 -6.20 -23.70 -19.30
CA ALA A 332 -6.83 -24.24 -20.50
C ALA A 332 -6.16 -25.53 -21.04
N THR A 333 -4.96 -25.87 -20.54
CA THR A 333 -4.18 -27.02 -21.04
C THR A 333 -4.19 -28.23 -20.10
N LEU A 334 -4.37 -27.99 -18.80
CA LEU A 334 -4.40 -28.97 -17.71
C LEU A 334 -5.59 -29.94 -17.84
N SER A 335 -5.40 -31.20 -17.41
CA SER A 335 -6.52 -32.11 -17.08
C SER A 335 -7.14 -31.74 -15.73
N GLU A 336 -8.32 -32.29 -15.40
CA GLU A 336 -8.90 -32.14 -14.06
C GLU A 336 -8.00 -32.73 -12.97
N GLU A 337 -7.39 -33.88 -13.21
CA GLU A 337 -6.46 -34.52 -12.28
C GLU A 337 -5.24 -33.64 -11.98
N GLN A 338 -4.61 -33.06 -13.01
CA GLN A 338 -3.48 -32.13 -12.87
C GLN A 338 -3.89 -30.85 -12.13
N ARG A 339 -5.09 -30.33 -12.42
CA ARG A 339 -5.68 -29.18 -11.69
C ARG A 339 -5.86 -29.47 -10.20
N TRP A 340 -6.30 -30.68 -9.83
CA TRP A 340 -6.42 -31.09 -8.43
C TRP A 340 -5.05 -31.35 -7.78
N SER A 341 -4.12 -31.97 -8.50
CA SER A 341 -2.72 -32.14 -8.08
C SER A 341 -2.07 -30.80 -7.73
N LEU A 342 -2.13 -29.81 -8.63
CA LEU A 342 -1.56 -28.48 -8.38
C LEU A 342 -2.20 -27.76 -7.17
N LEU A 343 -3.50 -27.96 -6.94
CA LEU A 343 -4.18 -27.43 -5.74
C LEU A 343 -3.71 -28.11 -4.44
N GLU A 344 -3.43 -29.41 -4.48
CA GLU A 344 -2.85 -30.12 -3.34
C GLU A 344 -1.41 -29.65 -3.07
N HIS A 345 -0.60 -29.49 -4.11
CA HIS A 345 0.75 -28.93 -4.00
C HIS A 345 0.75 -27.52 -3.38
N TYR A 346 -0.14 -26.62 -3.83
CA TYR A 346 -0.33 -25.32 -3.19
C TYR A 346 -0.71 -25.43 -1.71
N CYS A 347 -1.65 -26.31 -1.36
CA CYS A 347 -2.04 -26.54 0.03
C CYS A 347 -0.88 -27.07 0.89
N ARG A 348 0.03 -27.89 0.33
CA ARG A 348 1.24 -28.35 1.02
C ARG A 348 2.27 -27.22 1.18
N LEU A 349 2.51 -26.41 0.14
CA LEU A 349 3.39 -25.23 0.19
C LEU A 349 2.90 -24.19 1.23
N SER A 350 1.59 -23.97 1.33
CA SER A 350 0.98 -23.08 2.34
C SER A 350 1.22 -23.51 3.80
N ARG A 351 1.76 -24.72 4.00
CA ARG A 351 2.09 -25.33 5.28
C ARG A 351 3.57 -25.73 5.38
N ALA A 352 4.42 -25.25 4.48
CA ALA A 352 5.85 -25.55 4.47
C ALA A 352 6.50 -25.23 5.84
N GLY A 353 7.16 -26.22 6.45
CA GLY A 353 7.77 -26.08 7.77
C GLY A 353 6.80 -26.11 8.97
N ALA A 354 5.48 -26.18 8.76
CA ALA A 354 4.54 -26.52 9.82
C ALA A 354 4.80 -27.96 10.28
N ALA A 355 4.87 -28.18 11.60
CA ALA A 355 4.90 -29.54 12.11
C ALA A 355 3.61 -30.23 11.65
N VAL A 356 3.73 -31.41 11.06
CA VAL A 356 2.57 -32.26 10.81
C VAL A 356 2.02 -32.63 12.18
N GLU A 357 0.87 -32.07 12.54
CA GLU A 357 0.06 -32.59 13.63
C GLU A 357 -0.37 -34.00 13.23
N ASN A 358 0.41 -35.01 13.63
CA ASN A 358 0.04 -36.40 13.51
C ASN A 358 -1.31 -36.57 14.20
N GLY A 359 -2.34 -36.93 13.42
CA GLY A 359 -3.73 -36.83 13.84
C GLY A 359 -4.01 -37.69 15.06
N ASN A 360 -4.19 -37.05 16.22
CA ASN A 360 -4.55 -37.72 17.47
C ASN A 360 -5.93 -37.25 17.97
N GLY A 361 -6.90 -37.27 17.05
CA GLY A 361 -8.32 -37.02 17.34
C GLY A 361 -8.99 -38.26 17.91
N HIS A 362 -9.24 -38.28 19.22
CA HIS A 362 -9.98 -39.35 19.87
C HIS A 362 -11.46 -39.34 19.44
N SER A 363 -11.96 -40.47 18.94
CA SER A 363 -13.39 -40.80 18.97
C SER A 363 -13.58 -42.29 19.21
N GLY A 364 -13.94 -42.66 20.43
CA GLY A 364 -14.23 -44.04 20.80
C GLY A 364 -15.61 -44.50 20.32
N GLY A 365 -15.71 -45.76 19.93
CA GLY A 365 -16.95 -46.46 19.60
C GLY A 365 -16.66 -47.95 19.41
N PRO A 366 -17.32 -48.88 20.12
CA PRO A 366 -16.93 -50.29 20.11
C PRO A 366 -17.67 -51.13 19.05
N GLY A 367 -16.96 -52.11 18.48
CA GLY A 367 -17.54 -53.33 17.93
C GLY A 367 -17.83 -53.35 16.42
N MET A 368 -16.98 -54.06 15.67
CA MET A 368 -17.33 -55.14 14.74
C MET A 368 -16.04 -55.64 14.05
N GLU A 369 -15.79 -56.94 14.11
CA GLU A 369 -14.61 -57.57 13.49
C GLU A 369 -14.86 -57.86 12.00
N GLY A 370 -13.83 -57.67 11.16
CA GLY A 370 -13.83 -57.99 9.73
C GLY A 370 -12.39 -58.11 9.23
N PRO A 371 -12.06 -59.08 8.34
CA PRO A 371 -10.70 -59.61 8.29
C PRO A 371 -9.71 -58.79 7.44
N ARG A 372 -8.45 -58.92 7.85
CA ARG A 372 -7.25 -58.39 7.17
C ARG A 372 -7.14 -58.90 5.73
N ARG A 373 -6.57 -58.07 4.87
CA ARG A 373 -5.77 -58.53 3.72
C ARG A 373 -4.47 -57.75 3.69
N ASP A 374 -3.37 -58.49 3.70
CA ASP A 374 -2.02 -57.96 3.67
C ASP A 374 -1.66 -57.49 2.26
N ALA A 375 -1.00 -56.33 2.16
CA ALA A 375 -0.21 -55.92 1.00
C ALA A 375 0.78 -54.86 1.47
N ASP A 376 2.07 -55.22 1.51
CA ASP A 376 3.16 -54.31 1.81
C ASP A 376 3.26 -53.17 0.78
N VAL A 377 3.59 -51.96 1.23
CA VAL A 377 4.68 -51.16 0.66
C VAL A 377 5.30 -50.33 1.79
N HIS A 378 6.60 -50.50 1.99
CA HIS A 378 7.42 -49.74 2.93
C HIS A 378 7.70 -48.33 2.36
N VAL A 379 7.21 -47.27 3.00
CA VAL A 379 7.76 -45.91 2.85
C VAL A 379 7.96 -45.29 4.23
N GLY A 380 9.01 -45.73 4.91
CA GLY A 380 9.49 -45.06 6.11
C GLY A 380 10.22 -43.77 5.74
N VAL A 381 9.56 -42.62 5.87
CA VAL A 381 10.24 -41.31 5.76
C VAL A 381 11.10 -41.13 7.01
N ALA A 382 12.37 -41.52 6.91
CA ALA A 382 13.35 -41.32 7.97
C ALA A 382 13.61 -39.81 8.16
N GLN A 383 13.16 -39.25 9.28
CA GLN A 383 13.63 -37.94 9.75
C GLN A 383 15.09 -38.06 10.18
N GLN A 384 16.00 -37.91 9.23
CA GLN A 384 17.42 -37.79 9.54
C GLN A 384 17.67 -36.41 10.15
N GLN A 385 17.74 -36.35 11.48
CA GLN A 385 18.26 -35.20 12.22
C GLN A 385 19.76 -35.05 11.94
N GLN A 386 20.11 -34.43 10.82
CA GLN A 386 21.46 -33.91 10.61
C GLN A 386 21.70 -32.76 11.59
N GLN A 387 22.77 -32.88 12.38
CA GLN A 387 23.27 -31.79 13.23
C GLN A 387 23.83 -30.68 12.35
N LEU A 388 22.96 -29.74 11.95
CA LEU A 388 23.32 -28.58 11.16
C LEU A 388 23.82 -27.43 12.04
N ALA A 389 24.73 -26.62 11.50
CA ALA A 389 25.26 -25.44 12.16
C ALA A 389 24.14 -24.45 12.55
N PRO A 390 24.25 -23.74 13.69
CA PRO A 390 23.14 -22.98 14.28
C PRO A 390 22.56 -21.83 13.42
N GLY A 391 23.23 -21.41 12.34
CA GLY A 391 22.68 -20.45 11.37
C GLY A 391 21.75 -21.07 10.32
N ALA A 392 22.03 -22.30 9.87
CA ALA A 392 21.33 -22.92 8.74
C ALA A 392 19.86 -23.26 9.05
N SER A 393 19.53 -23.54 10.31
CA SER A 393 18.15 -23.75 10.76
C SER A 393 17.31 -22.46 10.74
N GLY A 394 17.95 -21.29 10.94
CA GLY A 394 17.30 -19.98 10.87
C GLY A 394 16.90 -19.62 9.44
N GLU A 395 17.84 -19.69 8.50
CA GLU A 395 17.57 -19.44 7.07
C GLU A 395 16.49 -20.37 6.51
N ARG A 396 16.55 -21.66 6.86
CA ARG A 396 15.53 -22.66 6.51
C ARG A 396 14.14 -22.23 6.97
N SER A 397 14.01 -21.80 8.23
CA SER A 397 12.74 -21.31 8.77
C SER A 397 12.27 -20.02 8.09
N ALA A 398 13.20 -19.15 7.66
CA ALA A 398 12.89 -17.93 6.92
C ALA A 398 12.34 -18.22 5.52
N ARG A 399 13.03 -19.04 4.70
CA ARG A 399 12.56 -19.47 3.36
C ARG A 399 11.19 -20.16 3.43
N GLN A 400 10.96 -20.98 4.46
CA GLN A 400 9.66 -21.61 4.70
C GLN A 400 8.57 -20.58 5.05
N ALA A 401 8.86 -19.57 5.87
CA ALA A 401 7.91 -18.49 6.17
C ALA A 401 7.61 -17.62 4.94
N GLU A 402 8.62 -17.32 4.13
CA GLU A 402 8.51 -16.61 2.85
C GLU A 402 7.62 -17.38 1.85
N CYS A 403 7.85 -18.69 1.68
CA CYS A 403 6.96 -19.57 0.91
C CYS A 403 5.51 -19.48 1.36
N ARG A 404 5.23 -19.62 2.66
CA ARG A 404 3.85 -19.50 3.20
C ARG A 404 3.26 -18.10 3.00
N ARG A 405 4.10 -17.05 3.03
CA ARG A 405 3.70 -15.66 2.76
C ARG A 405 3.33 -15.45 1.29
N HIS A 406 4.09 -16.03 0.37
CA HIS A 406 3.75 -16.04 -1.06
C HIS A 406 2.48 -16.85 -1.36
N CYS A 407 2.23 -17.96 -0.66
CA CYS A 407 0.94 -18.64 -0.71
C CYS A 407 -0.20 -17.72 -0.24
N ALA A 408 -0.05 -17.05 0.90
CA ALA A 408 -1.04 -16.11 1.42
C ALA A 408 -1.35 -14.94 0.45
N TYR A 409 -0.32 -14.46 -0.28
CA TYR A 409 -0.46 -13.47 -1.36
C TYR A 409 -1.25 -14.03 -2.55
N ASN A 410 -0.93 -15.25 -3.00
CA ASN A 410 -1.60 -15.90 -4.13
C ASN A 410 -3.00 -16.45 -3.80
N LEU A 411 -3.47 -16.39 -2.55
CA LEU A 411 -4.73 -16.99 -2.12
C LEU A 411 -5.95 -16.58 -2.98
N PRO A 412 -6.19 -15.29 -3.34
CA PRO A 412 -7.33 -14.94 -4.20
C PRO A 412 -7.26 -15.60 -5.58
N ALA A 413 -6.07 -15.62 -6.20
CA ALA A 413 -5.85 -16.30 -7.46
C ALA A 413 -6.13 -17.80 -7.34
N MET A 414 -5.74 -18.43 -6.23
CA MET A 414 -6.01 -19.85 -5.99
C MET A 414 -7.48 -20.15 -5.67
N VAL A 415 -8.22 -19.24 -5.02
CA VAL A 415 -9.69 -19.37 -4.87
C VAL A 415 -10.37 -19.34 -6.24
N GLN A 416 -9.96 -18.43 -7.13
CA GLN A 416 -10.47 -18.40 -8.49
C GLN A 416 -10.05 -19.65 -9.29
N PHE A 417 -8.81 -20.13 -9.12
CA PHE A 417 -8.33 -21.34 -9.80
C PHE A 417 -9.05 -22.59 -9.29
N ALA A 418 -9.35 -22.73 -8.00
CA ALA A 418 -10.13 -23.84 -7.44
C ALA A 418 -11.62 -23.81 -7.83
N GLN A 419 -12.13 -22.65 -8.26
CA GLN A 419 -13.53 -22.24 -8.23
C GLN A 419 -14.06 -22.03 -6.78
N PRO A 420 -14.84 -20.97 -6.51
CA PRO A 420 -15.38 -20.67 -5.18
C PRO A 420 -16.18 -21.81 -4.54
N GLU A 421 -16.81 -22.66 -5.35
CA GLU A 421 -17.58 -23.83 -4.92
C GLU A 421 -16.73 -24.83 -4.13
N ASN A 422 -15.46 -25.00 -4.53
CA ASN A 422 -14.53 -25.96 -3.96
C ASN A 422 -13.71 -25.38 -2.79
N PHE A 423 -13.95 -24.13 -2.39
CA PHE A 423 -13.21 -23.50 -1.29
C PHE A 423 -13.29 -24.33 0.00
N SER A 424 -14.49 -24.75 0.40
CA SER A 424 -14.74 -25.53 1.62
C SER A 424 -13.98 -26.85 1.67
N SER A 425 -13.87 -27.56 0.52
CA SER A 425 -13.29 -28.90 0.43
C SER A 425 -11.79 -28.90 0.13
N ARG A 426 -11.28 -27.91 -0.61
CA ARG A 426 -9.88 -27.90 -1.07
C ARG A 426 -8.99 -26.85 -0.38
N LEU A 427 -9.49 -25.63 -0.15
CA LEU A 427 -8.66 -24.50 0.29
C LEU A 427 -8.89 -24.09 1.75
N ARG A 428 -10.05 -24.41 2.34
CA ARG A 428 -10.48 -23.93 3.66
C ARG A 428 -9.49 -24.24 4.79
N ALA A 429 -8.84 -25.40 4.71
CA ALA A 429 -7.87 -25.86 5.68
C ALA A 429 -6.47 -25.23 5.49
N ALA A 430 -6.11 -24.86 4.26
CA ALA A 430 -4.90 -24.08 3.96
C ALA A 430 -5.07 -22.63 4.42
N PHE A 431 -6.20 -22.00 4.08
CA PHE A 431 -6.60 -20.68 4.56
C PHE A 431 -6.59 -20.60 6.10
N ALA A 432 -7.21 -21.57 6.78
CA ALA A 432 -7.21 -21.62 8.24
C ALA A 432 -5.79 -21.72 8.84
N ALA A 433 -4.89 -22.50 8.23
CA ALA A 433 -3.51 -22.63 8.68
C ALA A 433 -2.75 -21.30 8.54
N MET A 434 -2.85 -20.63 7.39
CA MET A 434 -2.18 -19.33 7.17
C MET A 434 -2.76 -18.21 8.06
N CYS A 435 -4.05 -18.26 8.44
CA CYS A 435 -4.64 -17.31 9.41
C CYS A 435 -4.14 -17.50 10.84
N HIS A 436 -3.60 -18.67 11.18
CA HIS A 436 -3.06 -19.00 12.51
C HIS A 436 -1.56 -19.34 12.43
N ASP A 437 -0.86 -18.82 11.41
CA ASP A 437 0.56 -19.08 11.19
C ASP A 437 1.42 -18.55 12.34
N ARG A 438 2.59 -19.16 12.58
CA ARG A 438 3.55 -18.63 13.56
C ARG A 438 4.10 -17.27 13.15
N ASP A 439 4.30 -17.05 11.85
CA ASP A 439 4.84 -15.80 11.31
C ASP A 439 3.74 -14.74 11.16
N ALA A 440 3.93 -13.59 11.79
CA ALA A 440 2.97 -12.49 11.70
C ALA A 440 2.88 -11.91 10.28
N GLY A 441 3.94 -11.98 9.48
CA GLY A 441 3.94 -11.53 8.09
C GLY A 441 3.04 -12.39 7.19
N VAL A 442 3.01 -13.72 7.40
CA VAL A 442 2.05 -14.62 6.73
C VAL A 442 0.61 -14.22 7.09
N ARG A 443 0.29 -14.11 8.39
CA ARG A 443 -1.06 -13.74 8.86
C ARG A 443 -1.50 -12.37 8.33
N ALA A 444 -0.59 -11.39 8.33
CA ALA A 444 -0.85 -10.05 7.78
C ALA A 444 -1.08 -10.08 6.27
N THR A 445 -0.37 -10.93 5.53
CA THR A 445 -0.59 -11.10 4.09
C THR A 445 -1.96 -11.72 3.78
N VAL A 446 -2.44 -12.66 4.61
CA VAL A 446 -3.83 -13.17 4.50
C VAL A 446 -4.85 -12.08 4.85
N ALA A 447 -4.59 -11.27 5.87
CA ALA A 447 -5.46 -10.15 6.24
C ALA A 447 -5.59 -9.13 5.08
N SER A 448 -4.48 -8.80 4.41
CA SER A 448 -4.47 -7.94 3.22
C SER A 448 -5.29 -8.51 2.06
N SER A 449 -5.27 -9.82 1.83
CA SER A 449 -5.98 -10.47 0.71
C SER A 449 -7.43 -10.84 1.03
N LEU A 450 -7.87 -10.68 2.29
CA LEU A 450 -9.17 -11.14 2.78
C LEU A 450 -10.36 -10.51 2.07
N LEU A 451 -10.26 -9.26 1.62
CA LEU A 451 -11.33 -8.58 0.88
C LEU A 451 -11.59 -9.23 -0.49
N GLU A 452 -10.53 -9.56 -1.24
CA GLU A 452 -10.68 -10.20 -2.54
C GLU A 452 -11.13 -11.66 -2.41
N VAL A 453 -10.70 -12.36 -1.36
CA VAL A 453 -11.28 -13.66 -0.98
C VAL A 453 -12.78 -13.53 -0.65
N ALA A 454 -13.18 -12.51 0.11
CA ALA A 454 -14.59 -12.27 0.43
C ALA A 454 -15.43 -11.97 -0.83
N LYS A 455 -14.92 -11.18 -1.77
CA LYS A 455 -15.58 -10.90 -3.05
C LYS A 455 -15.74 -12.16 -3.89
N LEU A 456 -14.67 -12.97 -4.03
CA LEU A 456 -14.69 -14.22 -4.80
C LEU A 456 -15.62 -15.29 -4.21
N LEU A 457 -15.75 -15.35 -2.88
CA LEU A 457 -16.59 -16.34 -2.22
C LEU A 457 -18.08 -16.00 -2.21
N ALA A 458 -18.51 -14.78 -2.57
CA ALA A 458 -19.92 -14.39 -2.55
C ALA A 458 -20.79 -15.36 -3.39
N PRO A 459 -21.85 -15.97 -2.83
CA PRO A 459 -22.54 -15.65 -1.57
C PRO A 459 -22.05 -16.40 -0.30
N LYS A 460 -21.07 -17.29 -0.37
CA LYS A 460 -20.57 -18.13 0.74
C LYS A 460 -19.57 -17.43 1.69
N VAL A 461 -19.65 -16.10 1.86
CA VAL A 461 -18.67 -15.31 2.65
C VAL A 461 -18.67 -15.69 4.14
N HIS A 462 -19.74 -16.29 4.65
CA HIS A 462 -19.79 -16.84 6.02
C HIS A 462 -18.65 -17.84 6.32
N LEU A 463 -18.08 -18.51 5.30
CA LEU A 463 -17.02 -19.51 5.46
C LEU A 463 -15.72 -18.95 6.06
N ILE A 464 -15.44 -17.64 5.89
CA ILE A 464 -14.24 -16.96 6.40
C ILE A 464 -14.46 -16.18 7.70
N HIS A 465 -15.68 -16.21 8.26
CA HIS A 465 -16.05 -15.37 9.41
C HIS A 465 -15.21 -15.69 10.67
N LYS A 466 -14.96 -16.98 10.95
CA LYS A 466 -14.17 -17.39 12.12
C LYS A 466 -12.74 -16.82 12.07
N GLU A 467 -12.12 -16.87 10.91
CA GLU A 467 -10.76 -16.37 10.69
C GLU A 467 -10.72 -14.84 10.70
N LEU A 468 -11.74 -14.15 10.18
CA LEU A 468 -11.87 -12.69 10.33
C LEU A 468 -11.89 -12.27 11.81
N LEU A 469 -12.63 -13.00 12.67
CA LEU A 469 -12.62 -12.73 14.11
C LEU A 469 -11.24 -13.00 14.73
N SER A 470 -10.56 -14.06 14.30
CA SER A 470 -9.20 -14.41 14.75
C SER A 470 -8.18 -13.32 14.39
N LEU A 471 -8.19 -12.87 13.13
CA LEU A 471 -7.31 -11.81 12.61
C LEU A 471 -7.59 -10.44 13.25
N LEU A 472 -8.85 -10.12 13.58
CA LEU A 472 -9.19 -8.93 14.38
C LEU A 472 -8.64 -9.01 15.81
N GLN A 473 -8.58 -10.22 16.38
CA GLN A 473 -8.07 -10.47 17.72
C GLN A 473 -6.57 -10.77 17.75
N ASP A 474 -5.84 -10.65 16.63
CA ASP A 474 -4.41 -10.98 16.53
C ASP A 474 -3.51 -10.11 17.41
N GLU A 475 -2.56 -10.72 18.11
CA GLU A 475 -1.61 -10.01 18.96
C GLU A 475 -0.62 -9.14 18.17
N SER A 476 -0.36 -9.46 16.91
CA SER A 476 0.49 -8.63 16.06
C SER A 476 -0.30 -7.46 15.47
N LEU A 477 0.10 -6.25 15.86
CA LEU A 477 -0.40 -5.02 15.25
C LEU A 477 -0.17 -4.95 13.73
N GLN A 478 0.75 -5.73 13.16
CA GLN A 478 0.95 -5.80 11.69
C GLN A 478 -0.26 -6.45 10.99
N VAL A 479 -0.89 -7.45 11.63
CA VAL A 479 -2.06 -8.16 11.09
C VAL A 479 -3.29 -7.25 11.13
N LEU A 480 -3.44 -6.51 12.23
CA LEU A 480 -4.49 -5.50 12.35
C LEU A 480 -4.31 -4.36 11.33
N ASP A 481 -3.08 -3.85 11.16
CA ASP A 481 -2.76 -2.77 10.21
C ASP A 481 -3.09 -3.17 8.75
N ALA A 482 -2.80 -4.41 8.37
CA ALA A 482 -3.15 -5.00 7.07
C ALA A 482 -4.67 -5.16 6.84
N LEU A 483 -5.47 -5.31 7.90
CA LEU A 483 -6.92 -5.51 7.81
C LEU A 483 -7.71 -4.20 7.76
N VAL A 484 -7.24 -3.17 8.46
CA VAL A 484 -8.01 -1.96 8.78
C VAL A 484 -8.53 -1.21 7.57
N ASP A 485 -7.71 -1.00 6.54
CA ASP A 485 -8.11 -0.23 5.35
C ASP A 485 -9.30 -0.87 4.60
N ASN A 486 -9.44 -2.20 4.68
CA ASN A 486 -10.49 -2.96 4.01
C ASN A 486 -11.64 -3.40 4.96
N LEU A 487 -11.50 -3.15 6.27
CA LEU A 487 -12.35 -3.76 7.31
C LEU A 487 -13.83 -3.47 7.10
N THR A 488 -14.20 -2.23 6.78
CA THR A 488 -15.60 -1.83 6.56
C THR A 488 -16.23 -2.60 5.40
N GLU A 489 -15.53 -2.78 4.29
CA GLU A 489 -16.06 -3.48 3.11
C GLU A 489 -16.20 -4.98 3.36
N VAL A 490 -15.22 -5.60 4.03
CA VAL A 490 -15.29 -7.02 4.45
C VAL A 490 -16.53 -7.27 5.33
N LEU A 491 -16.75 -6.42 6.35
CA LEU A 491 -17.89 -6.57 7.25
C LEU A 491 -19.25 -6.40 6.53
N LEU A 492 -19.33 -5.51 5.54
CA LEU A 492 -20.52 -5.36 4.68
C LEU A 492 -20.80 -6.62 3.86
N LEU A 493 -19.79 -7.26 3.28
CA LEU A 493 -19.93 -8.49 2.49
C LEU A 493 -20.38 -9.68 3.34
N VAL A 494 -19.79 -9.84 4.54
CA VAL A 494 -20.23 -10.83 5.54
C VAL A 494 -21.71 -10.59 5.88
N ARG A 495 -22.09 -9.35 6.22
CA ARG A 495 -23.46 -9.02 6.67
C ARG A 495 -24.53 -9.24 5.61
N ARG A 496 -24.25 -8.89 4.35
CA ARG A 496 -25.18 -9.06 3.21
C ARG A 496 -25.51 -10.53 2.99
N THR A 497 -24.50 -11.39 2.98
CA THR A 497 -24.67 -12.82 2.71
C THR A 497 -25.34 -13.57 3.87
N SER A 498 -25.03 -13.22 5.11
CA SER A 498 -25.70 -13.74 6.31
C SER A 498 -27.19 -13.39 6.43
N SER A 499 -27.77 -12.63 5.50
CA SER A 499 -29.20 -12.29 5.51
C SER A 499 -30.08 -13.26 4.70
N HIS A 500 -29.48 -14.17 3.91
CA HIS A 500 -30.19 -15.18 3.12
C HIS A 500 -30.25 -16.56 3.80
N ASP A 501 -29.24 -16.91 4.59
CA ASP A 501 -29.24 -18.11 5.45
C ASP A 501 -29.50 -17.71 6.90
N ASN A 502 -30.41 -18.40 7.60
CA ASN A 502 -30.73 -18.19 9.03
C ASN A 502 -29.59 -18.56 10.01
N LYS A 503 -28.34 -18.53 9.55
CA LYS A 503 -27.10 -18.78 10.30
C LYS A 503 -26.20 -17.54 10.30
N ALA A 504 -26.79 -16.36 10.47
CA ALA A 504 -26.00 -15.15 10.73
C ALA A 504 -25.15 -15.36 12.00
N PRO A 505 -23.82 -15.14 11.94
CA PRO A 505 -22.98 -15.33 13.12
C PRO A 505 -23.38 -14.33 14.22
N PRO A 506 -23.22 -14.69 15.50
CA PRO A 506 -23.69 -13.88 16.61
C PRO A 506 -22.88 -12.56 16.67
N ALA A 507 -23.57 -11.44 16.52
CA ALA A 507 -22.97 -10.10 16.51
C ALA A 507 -22.15 -9.79 17.77
N SER A 508 -22.37 -10.49 18.88
CA SER A 508 -21.58 -10.39 20.11
C SER A 508 -20.11 -10.73 19.91
N GLU A 509 -19.77 -11.73 19.09
CA GLU A 509 -18.38 -12.13 18.83
C GLU A 509 -17.65 -11.07 18.01
N LEU A 510 -18.31 -10.54 16.97
CA LEU A 510 -17.78 -9.43 16.17
C LEU A 510 -17.58 -8.16 17.01
N ILE A 511 -18.54 -7.81 17.86
CA ILE A 511 -18.42 -6.68 18.79
C ILE A 511 -17.23 -6.88 19.72
N ALA A 512 -17.05 -8.08 20.30
CA ALA A 512 -15.91 -8.38 21.15
C ALA A 512 -14.57 -8.27 20.40
N ALA A 513 -14.48 -8.80 19.17
CA ALA A 513 -13.29 -8.71 18.33
C ALA A 513 -12.92 -7.26 17.99
N LEU A 514 -13.89 -6.44 17.58
CA LEU A 514 -13.68 -5.03 17.26
C LEU A 514 -13.24 -4.20 18.49
N LEU A 515 -13.80 -4.48 19.66
CA LEU A 515 -13.41 -3.82 20.91
C LEU A 515 -12.02 -4.26 21.38
N ALA A 516 -11.63 -5.52 21.17
CA ALA A 516 -10.29 -6.01 21.45
C ALA A 516 -9.24 -5.36 20.50
N ALA A 517 -9.57 -5.25 19.21
CA ALA A 517 -8.74 -4.58 18.21
C ALA A 517 -8.51 -3.09 18.58
N GLU A 518 -9.58 -2.36 18.95
CA GLU A 518 -9.48 -0.96 19.38
C GLU A 518 -8.65 -0.82 20.66
N ALA A 519 -8.89 -1.68 21.66
CA ALA A 519 -8.12 -1.65 22.90
C ALA A 519 -6.62 -1.93 22.67
N ARG A 520 -6.28 -2.89 21.80
CA ARG A 520 -4.89 -3.22 21.45
C ARG A 520 -4.22 -2.09 20.66
N ALA A 521 -4.92 -1.49 19.69
CA ALA A 521 -4.42 -0.34 18.94
C ALA A 521 -4.21 0.89 19.84
N GLY A 522 -5.17 1.18 20.72
CA GLY A 522 -5.14 2.30 21.67
C GLY A 522 -4.15 2.16 22.82
N ALA A 523 -3.77 0.92 23.18
CA ALA A 523 -2.66 0.65 24.09
C ALA A 523 -1.28 0.74 23.42
N SER A 524 -1.21 0.85 22.09
CA SER A 524 0.03 0.87 21.32
C SER A 524 0.56 2.29 21.06
N LEU A 525 1.83 2.37 20.63
CA LEU A 525 2.43 3.61 20.12
C LEU A 525 2.08 3.89 18.64
N LYS A 526 1.42 2.96 17.94
CA LYS A 526 1.05 3.08 16.52
C LYS A 526 -0.22 3.93 16.34
N TRP A 527 -0.14 5.22 16.68
CA TRP A 527 -1.32 6.10 16.63
C TRP A 527 -1.98 6.21 15.25
N ARG A 528 -1.22 6.05 14.15
CA ARG A 528 -1.77 6.03 12.78
C ARG A 528 -2.69 4.81 12.54
N LEU A 529 -2.30 3.64 13.04
CA LEU A 529 -3.16 2.45 13.03
C LEU A 529 -4.43 2.69 13.86
N HIS A 530 -4.28 3.26 15.07
CA HIS A 530 -5.42 3.56 15.92
C HIS A 530 -6.37 4.59 15.28
N GLU A 531 -5.85 5.63 14.63
CA GLU A 531 -6.63 6.63 13.88
C GLU A 531 -7.46 5.99 12.77
N ARG A 532 -6.81 5.22 11.87
CA ARG A 532 -7.50 4.50 10.78
C ARG A 532 -8.55 3.51 11.29
N LEU A 533 -8.24 2.76 12.35
CA LEU A 533 -9.18 1.82 12.95
C LEU A 533 -10.40 2.55 13.53
N VAL A 534 -10.20 3.66 14.25
CA VAL A 534 -11.31 4.46 14.80
C VAL A 534 -12.15 5.09 13.70
N ALA A 535 -11.54 5.50 12.58
CA ALA A 535 -12.24 5.97 11.40
C ALA A 535 -13.09 4.86 10.73
N SER A 536 -12.57 3.62 10.63
CA SER A 536 -13.30 2.50 10.02
C SER A 536 -14.57 2.11 10.79
N LEU A 537 -14.63 2.40 12.11
CA LEU A 537 -15.83 2.19 12.93
C LEU A 537 -17.04 3.01 12.46
N ALA A 538 -16.84 4.09 11.69
CA ALA A 538 -17.92 4.87 11.09
C ALA A 538 -18.79 4.05 10.12
N GLY A 539 -18.28 2.92 9.60
CA GLY A 539 -19.04 2.00 8.74
C GLY A 539 -19.91 0.98 9.49
N LEU A 540 -19.78 0.84 10.81
CA LEU A 540 -20.54 -0.13 11.60
C LEU A 540 -22.07 0.06 11.62
N PRO A 541 -22.67 1.25 11.39
CA PRO A 541 -24.13 1.40 11.27
C PRO A 541 -24.81 0.57 10.19
N ALA A 542 -24.07 0.12 9.17
CA ALA A 542 -24.58 -0.78 8.14
C ALA A 542 -24.52 -2.27 8.54
N VAL A 543 -23.91 -2.59 9.68
CA VAL A 543 -23.64 -3.96 10.14
C VAL A 543 -24.34 -4.28 11.46
N LEU A 544 -24.29 -3.34 12.42
CA LEU A 544 -24.78 -3.47 13.80
C LEU A 544 -26.05 -2.64 14.06
N SER A 545 -26.80 -2.98 15.11
CA SER A 545 -27.99 -2.21 15.50
C SER A 545 -27.63 -0.93 16.27
N SER A 546 -28.54 0.06 16.26
CA SER A 546 -28.34 1.32 16.99
C SER A 546 -28.08 1.10 18.49
N ASP A 547 -28.75 0.14 19.13
CA ASP A 547 -28.53 -0.21 20.54
C ASP A 547 -27.14 -0.82 20.78
N GLN A 548 -26.68 -1.70 19.89
CA GLN A 548 -25.33 -2.27 19.98
C GLN A 548 -24.26 -1.17 19.87
N LEU A 549 -24.44 -0.23 18.93
CA LEU A 549 -23.53 0.90 18.75
C LEU A 549 -23.52 1.83 19.97
N TYR A 550 -24.71 2.21 20.46
CA TYR A 550 -24.87 3.08 21.61
C TYR A 550 -24.29 2.48 22.90
N TYR A 551 -24.55 1.20 23.21
CA TYR A 551 -24.04 0.61 24.46
C TYR A 551 -22.57 0.15 24.40
N LYS A 552 -21.96 0.02 23.21
CA LYS A 552 -20.60 -0.56 23.07
C LYS A 552 -19.57 0.39 22.47
N PHE A 553 -19.91 1.11 21.40
CA PHE A 553 -18.94 1.94 20.66
C PHE A 553 -18.99 3.43 21.03
N VAL A 554 -20.17 3.95 21.40
CA VAL A 554 -20.29 5.35 21.86
C VAL A 554 -19.48 5.63 23.14
N PRO A 555 -19.44 4.75 24.17
CA PRO A 555 -18.56 4.94 25.32
C PRO A 555 -17.07 4.93 24.96
N VAL A 556 -16.68 4.10 23.98
CA VAL A 556 -15.31 4.04 23.46
C VAL A 556 -14.92 5.32 22.75
N ALA A 557 -15.78 5.84 21.86
CA ALA A 557 -15.53 7.12 21.19
C ALA A 557 -15.34 8.27 22.20
N PHE A 558 -16.23 8.40 23.20
CA PHE A 558 -16.08 9.41 24.25
C PHE A 558 -14.82 9.19 25.11
N ARG A 559 -14.44 7.95 25.41
CA ARG A 559 -13.18 7.63 26.12
C ARG A 559 -11.97 8.11 25.34
N ILE A 560 -11.90 7.82 24.03
CA ILE A 560 -10.80 8.24 23.15
C ILE A 560 -10.72 9.78 23.10
N ILE A 561 -11.86 10.46 22.93
CA ILE A 561 -11.92 11.92 22.85
C ILE A 561 -11.42 12.57 24.15
N ASP A 562 -11.77 12.03 25.31
CA ASP A 562 -11.38 12.58 26.62
C ASP A 562 -9.93 12.28 27.00
N THR A 563 -9.45 11.04 26.80
CA THR A 563 -8.18 10.56 27.38
C THR A 563 -7.01 10.47 26.40
N HIS A 564 -7.25 10.39 25.08
CA HIS A 564 -6.18 10.16 24.11
C HIS A 564 -5.34 11.42 23.88
N ARG A 565 -4.01 11.29 23.83
CA ARG A 565 -3.08 12.43 23.74
C ARG A 565 -2.82 12.93 22.31
N VAL A 566 -3.07 12.09 21.31
CA VAL A 566 -2.80 12.37 19.89
C VAL A 566 -4.05 12.94 19.23
N LEU A 567 -3.97 14.18 18.74
CA LEU A 567 -5.10 14.94 18.19
C LEU A 567 -5.78 14.28 16.97
N PRO A 568 -5.06 13.76 15.95
CA PRO A 568 -5.69 13.02 14.85
C PRO A 568 -6.61 11.88 15.29
N VAL A 569 -6.21 11.10 16.31
CA VAL A 569 -7.04 10.01 16.86
C VAL A 569 -8.29 10.57 17.56
N GLN A 570 -8.17 11.69 18.29
CA GLN A 570 -9.34 12.37 18.87
C GLN A 570 -10.29 12.88 17.78
N GLN A 571 -9.75 13.46 16.70
CA GLN A 571 -10.53 13.95 15.55
C GLN A 571 -11.26 12.82 14.82
N ALA A 572 -10.59 11.69 14.58
CA ALA A 572 -11.22 10.48 14.04
C ALA A 572 -12.36 9.99 14.97
N ALA A 573 -12.15 9.96 16.28
CA ALA A 573 -13.18 9.57 17.25
C ALA A 573 -14.38 10.53 17.25
N VAL A 574 -14.17 11.85 17.16
CA VAL A 574 -15.25 12.85 17.01
C VAL A 574 -16.00 12.63 15.69
N ARG A 575 -15.30 12.44 14.56
CA ARG A 575 -15.91 12.23 13.24
C ARG A 575 -16.76 10.94 13.22
N THR A 576 -16.21 9.84 13.72
CA THR A 576 -16.94 8.56 13.89
C THR A 576 -18.15 8.75 14.80
N LEU A 577 -18.03 9.46 15.93
CA LEU A 577 -19.16 9.75 16.81
C LEU A 577 -20.27 10.51 16.08
N CYS A 578 -19.96 11.49 15.23
CA CYS A 578 -20.96 12.21 14.42
C CYS A 578 -21.75 11.26 13.51
N THR A 579 -21.06 10.31 12.84
CA THR A 579 -21.68 9.26 12.04
C THR A 579 -22.57 8.34 12.89
N LEU A 580 -22.14 7.98 14.11
CA LEU A 580 -22.95 7.18 15.03
C LEU A 580 -24.21 7.92 15.51
N ILE A 581 -24.16 9.23 15.76
CA ILE A 581 -25.36 10.04 16.07
C ILE A 581 -26.34 9.99 14.88
N ARG A 582 -25.85 10.18 13.64
CA ARG A 582 -26.71 10.24 12.44
C ARG A 582 -27.51 8.96 12.20
N HIS A 583 -26.91 7.80 12.49
CA HIS A 583 -27.51 6.49 12.24
C HIS A 583 -28.17 5.85 13.47
N ASN A 584 -28.09 6.48 14.65
CA ASN A 584 -28.83 5.98 15.80
C ASN A 584 -30.32 6.27 15.63
N ARG A 585 -31.15 5.23 15.54
CA ARG A 585 -32.60 5.37 15.32
C ARG A 585 -33.37 5.87 16.55
N ARG A 586 -32.84 5.76 17.77
CA ARG A 586 -33.52 6.26 18.99
C ARG A 586 -33.17 7.73 19.27
N HIS A 587 -34.18 8.59 19.28
CA HIS A 587 -34.07 10.02 19.58
C HIS A 587 -33.52 10.31 20.97
N GLU A 588 -33.95 9.58 22.01
CA GLU A 588 -33.45 9.77 23.38
C GLU A 588 -31.92 9.58 23.44
N GLN A 589 -31.42 8.49 22.82
CA GLN A 589 -30.00 8.22 22.70
C GLN A 589 -29.28 9.27 21.84
N ARG A 590 -29.84 9.68 20.69
CA ARG A 590 -29.28 10.77 19.86
C ARG A 590 -29.15 12.07 20.66
N GLN A 591 -30.18 12.45 21.40
CA GLN A 591 -30.23 13.67 22.18
C GLN A 591 -29.20 13.64 23.30
N GLU A 592 -29.14 12.56 24.08
CA GLU A 592 -28.11 12.37 25.12
C GLU A 592 -26.69 12.42 24.53
N MET A 593 -26.45 11.79 23.38
CA MET A 593 -25.15 11.86 22.70
C MET A 593 -24.78 13.31 22.31
N CYS A 594 -25.75 14.09 21.82
CA CYS A 594 -25.55 15.50 21.50
C CYS A 594 -25.30 16.35 22.76
N ASP A 595 -26.10 16.18 23.81
CA ASP A 595 -25.97 16.90 25.08
C ASP A 595 -24.64 16.57 25.77
N LYS A 596 -24.21 15.31 25.72
CA LYS A 596 -22.91 14.87 26.21
C LYS A 596 -21.76 15.45 25.39
N LEU A 597 -21.88 15.54 24.06
CA LEU A 597 -20.89 16.19 23.19
C LEU A 597 -20.76 17.68 23.53
N VAL A 598 -21.87 18.39 23.73
CA VAL A 598 -21.87 19.80 24.19
C VAL A 598 -21.26 19.93 25.59
N ALA A 599 -21.67 19.09 26.54
CA ALA A 599 -21.21 19.15 27.93
C ALA A 599 -19.70 18.84 28.06
N GLN A 600 -19.21 17.81 27.37
CA GLN A 600 -17.81 17.36 27.45
C GLN A 600 -16.86 18.15 26.57
N LEU A 601 -17.32 18.73 25.44
CA LEU A 601 -16.45 19.46 24.50
C LEU A 601 -16.67 20.96 24.53
N CYS A 602 -17.88 21.47 24.26
CA CYS A 602 -18.14 22.92 24.24
C CYS A 602 -17.94 23.57 25.62
N ARG A 603 -18.39 22.90 26.69
CA ARG A 603 -18.32 23.41 28.08
C ARG A 603 -17.10 22.89 28.84
N ALA A 604 -16.13 22.31 28.14
CA ALA A 604 -14.93 21.73 28.73
C ALA A 604 -14.02 22.77 29.39
N ARG A 605 -13.32 22.39 30.47
CA ARG A 605 -12.22 23.21 31.01
C ARG A 605 -11.02 23.28 30.05
N SER A 606 -10.76 22.20 29.33
CA SER A 606 -9.69 22.11 28.33
C SER A 606 -10.04 22.89 27.05
N PHE A 607 -9.19 23.83 26.66
CA PHE A 607 -9.37 24.55 25.39
C PHE A 607 -9.25 23.62 24.17
N ARG A 608 -8.48 22.52 24.29
CA ARG A 608 -8.35 21.51 23.20
C ARG A 608 -9.67 20.82 22.92
N HIS A 609 -10.44 20.51 23.96
CA HIS A 609 -11.79 19.96 23.82
C HIS A 609 -12.78 20.99 23.23
N ARG A 610 -12.63 22.29 23.55
CA ARG A 610 -13.44 23.36 22.91
C ARG A 610 -13.07 23.61 21.44
N VAL A 611 -11.81 23.41 21.06
CA VAL A 611 -11.39 23.34 19.64
C VAL A 611 -11.99 22.11 18.95
N LEU A 612 -11.92 20.93 19.57
CA LEU A 612 -12.55 19.70 19.06
C LEU A 612 -14.08 19.80 18.93
N PHE A 613 -14.76 20.61 19.74
CA PHE A 613 -16.18 20.92 19.56
C PHE A 613 -16.44 21.65 18.23
N LEU A 614 -15.58 22.61 17.87
CA LEU A 614 -15.69 23.34 16.61
C LEU A 614 -15.34 22.45 15.40
N ASP A 615 -14.42 21.49 15.57
CA ASP A 615 -14.21 20.40 14.60
C ASP A 615 -15.47 19.54 14.45
N ALA A 616 -16.10 19.15 15.57
CA ALA A 616 -17.35 18.38 15.58
C ALA A 616 -18.47 19.10 14.83
N CYS A 617 -18.66 20.41 15.05
CA CYS A 617 -19.60 21.21 14.27
C CYS A 617 -19.31 21.15 12.77
N GLY A 618 -18.03 21.20 12.37
CA GLY A 618 -17.60 21.05 10.98
C GLY A 618 -17.95 19.70 10.37
N TYR A 619 -17.79 18.60 11.12
CA TYR A 619 -18.17 17.25 10.68
C TYR A 619 -19.69 17.02 10.68
N LEU A 620 -20.42 17.56 11.67
CA LEU A 620 -21.87 17.45 11.72
C LEU A 620 -22.54 18.07 10.49
N MET A 621 -22.04 19.21 10.00
CA MET A 621 -22.50 19.85 8.74
C MET A 621 -22.33 18.94 7.49
N GLU A 622 -21.44 17.94 7.54
CA GLU A 622 -21.26 16.99 6.44
C GLU A 622 -22.32 15.86 6.46
N HIS A 623 -22.96 15.61 7.61
CA HIS A 623 -23.84 14.45 7.83
C HIS A 623 -25.32 14.78 8.08
N PHE A 624 -25.63 15.99 8.55
CA PHE A 624 -26.97 16.43 8.97
C PHE A 624 -27.48 17.63 8.16
N SER A 625 -28.77 17.93 8.31
CA SER A 625 -29.42 19.10 7.73
C SER A 625 -28.99 20.42 8.39
N ARG A 626 -29.11 21.54 7.66
CA ARG A 626 -28.96 22.91 8.21
C ARG A 626 -29.91 23.12 9.38
N ALA A 627 -31.15 22.64 9.29
CA ALA A 627 -32.16 22.73 10.36
C ALA A 627 -31.67 22.07 11.67
N PHE A 628 -31.10 20.86 11.60
CA PHE A 628 -30.55 20.16 12.76
C PHE A 628 -29.36 20.92 13.38
N LEU A 629 -28.40 21.37 12.55
CA LEU A 629 -27.23 22.13 13.01
C LEU A 629 -27.63 23.43 13.70
N LYS A 630 -28.55 24.20 13.09
CA LYS A 630 -29.08 25.45 13.64
C LYS A 630 -29.70 25.23 15.02
N ARG A 631 -30.54 24.21 15.18
CA ARG A 631 -31.24 23.90 16.44
C ARG A 631 -30.31 23.39 17.54
N ALA A 632 -29.39 22.47 17.23
CA ALA A 632 -28.62 21.76 18.26
C ALA A 632 -27.27 22.40 18.61
N PHE A 633 -26.56 22.97 17.62
CA PHE A 633 -25.13 23.31 17.79
C PHE A 633 -24.78 24.78 17.52
N PHE A 634 -25.58 25.53 16.76
CA PHE A 634 -25.23 26.90 16.35
C PHE A 634 -25.00 27.85 17.53
N THR A 635 -25.95 27.96 18.45
CA THR A 635 -25.84 28.82 19.65
C THR A 635 -24.66 28.41 20.55
N HIS A 636 -24.38 27.11 20.64
CA HIS A 636 -23.23 26.57 21.37
C HIS A 636 -21.89 26.97 20.72
N ALA A 637 -21.81 26.95 19.39
CA ALA A 637 -20.62 27.43 18.66
C ALA A 637 -20.46 28.96 18.80
N MET A 638 -21.54 29.74 18.73
CA MET A 638 -21.50 31.20 18.91
C MET A 638 -21.03 31.61 20.32
N ALA A 639 -21.37 30.84 21.36
CA ALA A 639 -20.92 31.10 22.72
C ALA A 639 -19.38 31.13 22.86
N LEU A 640 -18.66 30.38 22.01
CA LEU A 640 -17.19 30.33 21.99
C LEU A 640 -16.53 31.56 21.35
N ALA A 641 -17.30 32.52 20.82
CA ALA A 641 -16.75 33.80 20.36
C ALA A 641 -16.12 34.62 21.51
N CYS A 642 -16.58 34.40 22.74
CA CYS A 642 -16.04 35.02 23.94
C CYS A 642 -15.12 34.09 24.75
N ASP A 643 -14.59 33.03 24.13
CA ASP A 643 -13.68 32.10 24.82
C ASP A 643 -12.43 32.84 25.33
N PRO A 644 -11.94 32.59 26.56
CA PRO A 644 -10.72 33.21 27.04
C PRO A 644 -9.47 32.87 26.20
N VAL A 645 -9.45 31.74 25.49
CA VAL A 645 -8.26 31.25 24.75
C VAL A 645 -8.32 31.62 23.27
N ALA A 646 -7.31 32.34 22.79
CA ALA A 646 -7.19 32.80 21.39
C ALA A 646 -7.36 31.67 20.37
N ASN A 647 -6.76 30.49 20.62
CA ASN A 647 -6.86 29.33 19.73
C ASN A 647 -8.31 28.86 19.50
N VAL A 648 -9.20 28.98 20.48
CA VAL A 648 -10.62 28.65 20.33
C VAL A 648 -11.31 29.69 19.45
N ARG A 649 -11.05 30.98 19.70
CA ARG A 649 -11.59 32.10 18.90
C ARG A 649 -11.11 32.04 17.45
N MET A 650 -9.83 31.76 17.21
CA MET A 650 -9.25 31.49 15.89
C MET A 650 -9.94 30.33 15.18
N ARG A 651 -10.16 29.20 15.87
CA ARG A 651 -10.86 28.06 15.27
C ARG A 651 -12.30 28.42 14.91
N LEU A 652 -13.01 29.16 15.78
CA LEU A 652 -14.35 29.64 15.47
C LEU A 652 -14.35 30.54 14.22
N CYS A 653 -13.40 31.47 14.10
CA CYS A 653 -13.25 32.33 12.92
C CYS A 653 -13.13 31.52 11.62
N SER A 654 -12.43 30.38 11.63
CA SER A 654 -12.36 29.47 10.48
C SER A 654 -13.68 28.74 10.16
N LEU A 655 -14.61 28.67 11.12
CA LEU A 655 -15.92 28.03 11.00
C LEU A 655 -17.04 29.02 10.66
N LEU A 656 -16.90 30.32 11.01
CA LEU A 656 -17.91 31.36 10.76
C LEU A 656 -18.45 31.39 9.32
N PRO A 657 -17.63 31.28 8.24
CA PRO A 657 -18.15 31.28 6.88
C PRO A 657 -19.12 30.13 6.62
N ARG A 658 -18.80 28.91 7.11
CA ARG A 658 -19.68 27.74 7.01
C ARG A 658 -20.96 27.92 7.83
N LEU A 659 -20.88 28.57 8.99
CA LEU A 659 -22.05 28.86 9.83
C LEU A 659 -22.99 29.88 9.18
N LYS A 660 -22.46 30.94 8.54
CA LYS A 660 -23.28 31.90 7.77
C LYS A 660 -24.02 31.22 6.60
N ALA A 661 -23.38 30.27 5.93
CA ALA A 661 -23.98 29.51 4.83
C ALA A 661 -25.15 28.57 5.26
N LEU A 662 -25.31 28.29 6.56
CA LEU A 662 -26.47 27.53 7.06
C LEU A 662 -27.76 28.36 7.13
N LEU A 663 -27.65 29.69 7.07
CA LEU A 663 -28.75 30.62 7.36
C LEU A 663 -29.62 30.86 6.13
N ARG A 664 -30.94 30.87 6.33
CA ARG A 664 -31.96 31.32 5.37
C ARG A 664 -32.88 32.37 5.99
N LEU A 665 -33.15 33.43 5.23
CA LEU A 665 -34.02 34.54 5.65
C LEU A 665 -35.42 34.43 5.03
N PRO A 666 -36.48 34.85 5.75
CA PRO A 666 -36.45 35.57 7.04
C PRO A 666 -36.31 34.67 8.29
N GLY A 667 -36.40 33.34 8.16
CA GLY A 667 -36.52 32.42 9.30
C GLY A 667 -35.37 32.46 10.32
N ASP A 668 -34.13 32.66 9.87
CA ASP A 668 -32.94 32.61 10.73
C ASP A 668 -32.41 34.00 11.16
N HIS A 669 -33.24 35.05 11.13
CA HIS A 669 -32.85 36.42 11.49
C HIS A 669 -32.11 36.51 12.84
N ASP A 670 -32.60 35.84 13.88
CA ASP A 670 -31.98 35.85 15.22
C ASP A 670 -30.61 35.18 15.26
N LEU A 671 -30.39 34.16 14.42
CA LEU A 671 -29.10 33.46 14.30
C LEU A 671 -28.10 34.30 13.50
N GLN A 672 -28.56 35.03 12.47
CA GLN A 672 -27.75 36.03 11.78
C GLN A 672 -27.34 37.15 12.74
N GLN A 673 -28.27 37.69 13.53
CA GLN A 673 -27.99 38.75 14.49
C GLN A 673 -26.96 38.30 15.55
N GLN A 674 -27.04 37.05 16.02
CA GLN A 674 -26.03 36.46 16.91
C GLN A 674 -24.64 36.38 16.25
N LEU A 675 -24.57 35.92 15.00
CA LEU A 675 -23.32 35.82 14.24
C LEU A 675 -22.69 37.20 13.97
N GLU A 676 -23.48 38.19 13.57
CA GLU A 676 -23.03 39.58 13.41
C GLU A 676 -22.57 40.20 14.72
N ALA A 677 -23.31 39.99 15.82
CA ALA A 677 -22.93 40.48 17.14
C ALA A 677 -21.61 39.87 17.63
N ALA A 678 -21.38 38.57 17.35
CA ALA A 678 -20.11 37.91 17.63
C ALA A 678 -18.95 38.53 16.85
N ILE A 679 -19.11 38.75 15.53
CA ILE A 679 -18.08 39.36 14.68
C ILE A 679 -17.76 40.80 15.11
N ARG A 680 -18.78 41.64 15.34
CA ARG A 680 -18.60 43.03 15.79
C ARG A 680 -17.88 43.10 17.13
N ARG A 681 -18.16 42.15 18.04
CA ARG A 681 -17.46 42.02 19.33
C ARG A 681 -16.01 41.61 19.14
N SER A 682 -15.73 40.58 18.33
CA SER A 682 -14.36 40.16 18.05
C SER A 682 -13.52 41.26 17.39
N LEU A 683 -14.08 42.01 16.43
CA LEU A 683 -13.37 43.14 15.80
C LEU A 683 -13.04 44.29 16.77
N SER A 684 -13.81 44.48 17.85
CA SER A 684 -13.67 45.60 18.78
C SER A 684 -12.98 45.25 20.10
N GLN A 685 -12.95 43.97 20.48
CA GLN A 685 -12.45 43.50 21.79
C GLN A 685 -11.27 42.53 21.69
N GLU A 686 -10.94 42.02 20.50
CA GLU A 686 -9.79 41.13 20.33
C GLU A 686 -8.47 41.86 20.57
N ARG A 687 -7.60 41.24 21.39
CA ARG A 687 -6.28 41.76 21.78
C ARG A 687 -5.14 40.89 21.26
N ASP A 688 -5.42 39.63 20.95
CA ASP A 688 -4.45 38.70 20.40
C ASP A 688 -4.28 38.96 18.89
N ALA A 689 -3.03 39.10 18.44
CA ALA A 689 -2.73 39.53 17.08
C ALA A 689 -3.14 38.49 16.02
N ASP A 690 -2.91 37.20 16.31
CA ASP A 690 -3.24 36.10 15.40
C ASP A 690 -4.76 35.88 15.35
N ALA A 691 -5.43 35.99 16.50
CA ALA A 691 -6.90 35.99 16.54
C ALA A 691 -7.50 37.17 15.79
N LEU A 692 -6.96 38.39 15.92
CA LEU A 692 -7.44 39.55 15.17
C LEU A 692 -7.21 39.39 13.66
N ALA A 693 -6.09 38.81 13.25
CA ALA A 693 -5.83 38.46 11.85
C ALA A 693 -6.82 37.40 11.34
N ALA A 694 -7.13 36.38 12.14
CA ALA A 694 -8.14 35.36 11.83
C ALA A 694 -9.55 35.96 11.71
N VAL A 695 -9.93 36.89 12.59
CA VAL A 695 -11.21 37.63 12.52
C VAL A 695 -11.29 38.44 11.22
N ARG A 696 -10.25 39.22 10.89
CA ARG A 696 -10.21 40.01 9.63
C ARG A 696 -10.32 39.11 8.40
N LYS A 697 -9.62 37.97 8.38
CA LYS A 697 -9.71 36.97 7.31
C LYS A 697 -11.12 36.36 7.22
N ALA A 698 -11.77 36.10 8.35
CA ALA A 698 -13.13 35.57 8.39
C ALA A 698 -14.15 36.59 7.84
N VAL A 699 -14.05 37.87 8.20
CA VAL A 699 -14.90 38.95 7.66
C VAL A 699 -14.84 39.00 6.13
N LEU A 700 -13.63 39.05 5.56
CA LEU A 700 -13.44 39.05 4.10
C LEU A 700 -14.00 37.80 3.39
N ALA A 701 -14.11 36.66 4.09
CA ALA A 701 -14.76 35.46 3.58
C ALA A 701 -16.28 35.51 3.73
N LEU A 702 -16.78 36.08 4.83
CA LEU A 702 -18.21 36.25 5.12
C LEU A 702 -18.88 37.24 4.16
N ASP A 703 -18.18 38.31 3.75
CA ASP A 703 -18.69 39.29 2.78
C ASP A 703 -18.97 38.67 1.40
N ARG A 704 -18.31 37.57 1.07
CA ARG A 704 -18.49 36.80 -0.18
C ARG A 704 -19.63 35.78 -0.11
N ILE A 705 -20.22 35.58 1.07
CA ILE A 705 -21.30 34.61 1.29
C ILE A 705 -22.61 35.38 1.37
N GLU A 706 -23.40 35.30 0.30
CA GLU A 706 -24.78 35.76 0.29
C GLU A 706 -25.63 34.83 1.18
N VAL A 707 -26.42 35.42 2.08
CA VAL A 707 -27.40 34.66 2.88
C VAL A 707 -28.59 34.36 1.98
N ALA A 708 -29.00 33.10 1.89
CA ALA A 708 -30.11 32.73 1.04
C ALA A 708 -31.42 33.36 1.57
N VAL A 709 -32.14 34.07 0.70
CA VAL A 709 -33.47 34.62 1.01
C VAL A 709 -34.50 33.70 0.36
N ASP A 710 -35.39 33.13 1.16
CA ASP A 710 -36.45 32.23 0.69
C ASP A 710 -37.48 33.03 -0.13
N SER A 711 -37.24 33.06 -1.44
CA SER A 711 -38.05 33.77 -2.44
C SER A 711 -38.73 32.76 -3.36
N LEU A 712 -40.00 32.99 -3.69
CA LEU A 712 -40.88 32.08 -4.46
C LEU A 712 -40.36 31.66 -5.86
N HIS A 713 -39.25 32.23 -6.34
CA HIS A 713 -38.66 32.00 -7.66
C HIS A 713 -37.22 31.47 -7.63
N ARG A 714 -36.62 31.22 -6.45
CA ARG A 714 -35.26 30.68 -6.34
C ARG A 714 -35.28 29.19 -6.71
N LYS A 715 -34.61 28.80 -7.80
CA LYS A 715 -34.39 27.38 -8.12
C LYS A 715 -33.44 26.77 -7.07
N PRO A 716 -33.74 25.58 -6.51
CA PRO A 716 -32.85 24.92 -5.56
C PRO A 716 -31.54 24.52 -6.27
N CYS A 717 -30.41 24.75 -5.61
CA CYS A 717 -29.13 24.20 -6.06
C CYS A 717 -28.94 22.77 -5.55
N GLU A 718 -27.90 22.08 -6.05
CA GLU A 718 -27.56 20.71 -5.62
C GLU A 718 -27.37 20.60 -4.09
N GLU A 719 -26.75 21.60 -3.47
CA GLU A 719 -26.57 21.66 -2.00
C GLU A 719 -27.88 21.86 -1.23
N ASP A 720 -28.90 22.48 -1.83
CA ASP A 720 -30.22 22.63 -1.21
C ASP A 720 -31.02 21.31 -1.32
N LEU A 721 -30.93 20.60 -2.45
CA LEU A 721 -31.54 19.27 -2.62
C LEU A 721 -30.94 18.22 -1.66
N ILE A 722 -29.62 18.25 -1.47
CA ILE A 722 -28.93 17.37 -0.51
C ILE A 722 -29.36 17.69 0.93
N ASP A 723 -29.56 18.97 1.26
CA ASP A 723 -30.03 19.39 2.59
C ASP A 723 -31.47 18.96 2.86
N GLU A 724 -32.37 19.16 1.89
CA GLU A 724 -33.76 18.72 1.94
C GLU A 724 -33.87 17.20 2.11
N GLN A 725 -33.05 16.39 1.43
CA GLN A 725 -33.01 14.94 1.64
C GLN A 725 -32.59 14.57 3.06
N ARG A 726 -31.60 15.26 3.64
CA ARG A 726 -31.16 15.00 5.03
C ARG A 726 -32.26 15.36 6.03
N GLU A 727 -32.93 16.49 5.84
CA GLU A 727 -34.03 16.92 6.70
C GLU A 727 -35.24 15.96 6.60
N GLN A 728 -35.54 15.46 5.40
CA GLN A 728 -36.55 14.41 5.21
C GLN A 728 -36.19 13.11 5.94
N ASP A 729 -34.96 12.61 5.78
CA ASP A 729 -34.49 11.41 6.51
C ASP A 729 -34.56 11.60 8.03
N GLU A 730 -34.18 12.78 8.53
CA GLU A 730 -34.21 13.12 9.95
C GLU A 730 -35.64 13.17 10.50
N ASN A 731 -36.58 13.73 9.74
CA ASN A 731 -38.00 13.77 10.09
C ASN A 731 -38.63 12.37 10.05
N LEU A 732 -38.33 11.55 9.04
CA LEU A 732 -38.78 10.15 8.98
C LEU A 732 -38.32 9.33 10.19
N LEU A 733 -37.07 9.51 10.64
CA LEU A 733 -36.55 8.87 11.87
C LEU A 733 -37.29 9.34 13.14
N MET A 734 -37.83 10.56 13.15
CA MET A 734 -38.67 11.06 14.26
C MET A 734 -40.10 10.52 14.19
N GLU A 735 -40.65 10.34 12.99
CA GLU A 735 -41.99 9.79 12.78
C GLU A 735 -42.05 8.28 13.08
N GLU A 736 -41.11 7.48 12.57
CA GLU A 736 -40.98 6.06 12.90
C GLU A 736 -40.95 5.82 14.42
N GLN A 737 -40.27 6.71 15.16
CA GLN A 737 -40.21 6.61 16.61
C GLN A 737 -41.54 6.95 17.27
N ARG A 738 -42.20 8.05 16.87
CA ARG A 738 -43.54 8.42 17.38
C ARG A 738 -44.56 7.32 17.13
N GLU A 739 -44.45 6.60 16.01
CA GLU A 739 -45.29 5.43 15.74
C GLU A 739 -44.96 4.24 16.64
N ARG A 740 -43.68 3.91 16.85
CA ARG A 740 -43.27 2.85 17.80
C ARG A 740 -43.69 3.16 19.24
N GLU A 741 -43.59 4.43 19.66
CA GLU A 741 -44.04 4.90 20.97
C GLU A 741 -45.55 4.77 21.13
N LYS A 742 -46.34 5.15 20.11
CA LYS A 742 -47.80 4.92 20.07
C LYS A 742 -48.12 3.43 20.15
N GLN A 743 -47.53 2.60 19.29
CA GLN A 743 -47.73 1.14 19.29
C GLN A 743 -47.38 0.48 20.64
N HIS A 744 -46.33 0.96 21.31
CA HIS A 744 -45.94 0.50 22.63
C HIS A 744 -46.86 1.03 23.75
N ALA A 745 -47.39 2.26 23.61
CA ALA A 745 -48.41 2.80 24.50
C ALA A 745 -49.76 2.05 24.34
N ASP A 746 -50.18 1.76 23.13
CA ASP A 746 -51.40 1.01 22.80
C ASP A 746 -51.28 -0.46 23.26
N SER A 747 -50.08 -1.05 23.14
CA SER A 747 -49.78 -2.38 23.70
C SER A 747 -49.86 -2.40 25.22
N LYS A 748 -49.34 -1.37 25.90
CA LYS A 748 -49.47 -1.21 27.37
C LYS A 748 -50.91 -0.95 27.80
N CYS A 749 -51.65 -0.13 27.05
CA CYS A 749 -53.07 0.13 27.30
C CYS A 749 -53.93 -1.13 27.10
N SER A 750 -53.57 -1.98 26.14
CA SER A 750 -54.26 -3.27 25.90
C SER A 750 -54.00 -4.31 26.99
N GLN A 751 -52.91 -4.19 27.75
CA GLN A 751 -52.58 -5.07 28.88
C GLN A 751 -53.17 -4.59 30.22
N GLN A 752 -53.81 -3.41 30.26
CA GLN A 752 -54.50 -2.89 31.45
C GLN A 752 -56.02 -2.90 31.28
N LYS A 753 -56.62 -4.10 31.25
CA LYS A 753 -58.04 -4.30 31.59
C LYS A 753 -58.15 -5.14 32.88
N PRO A 754 -58.87 -4.66 33.92
CA PRO A 754 -59.07 -5.43 35.14
C PRO A 754 -59.99 -6.63 34.87
N LYS A 755 -59.75 -7.75 35.57
CA LYS A 755 -60.63 -8.92 35.57
C LYS A 755 -61.94 -8.56 36.28
N GLY A 756 -63.08 -8.77 35.61
CA GLY A 756 -64.43 -8.60 36.14
C GLY A 756 -65.38 -9.63 35.51
N ASP A 757 -66.39 -10.04 36.27
CA ASP A 757 -67.01 -11.37 36.18
C ASP A 757 -67.88 -11.74 34.96
N LYS A 758 -68.02 -13.07 34.82
CA LYS A 758 -68.85 -13.86 33.89
C LYS A 758 -70.26 -13.30 33.61
N LYS A 759 -70.68 -13.34 32.33
CA LYS A 759 -71.88 -14.11 31.90
C LYS A 759 -71.95 -14.36 30.38
N LYS A 760 -72.79 -15.33 30.01
CA LYS A 760 -72.98 -15.92 28.67
C LYS A 760 -73.78 -14.98 27.74
N GLY A 761 -73.59 -15.08 26.42
CA GLY A 761 -74.53 -14.51 25.43
C GLY A 761 -74.00 -14.55 23.99
N ALA A 762 -74.78 -15.13 23.08
CA ALA A 762 -74.45 -15.44 21.70
C ALA A 762 -74.47 -14.26 20.70
N ALA A 763 -74.12 -14.60 19.45
CA ALA A 763 -74.53 -14.01 18.17
C ALA A 763 -73.59 -13.02 17.44
N GLN A 764 -73.63 -13.16 16.11
CA GLN A 764 -73.14 -12.25 15.06
C GLN A 764 -73.93 -10.90 15.14
N GLU A 765 -73.65 -9.80 14.43
CA GLU A 765 -73.41 -9.69 12.99
C GLU A 765 -73.02 -8.24 12.55
N ALA A 766 -72.59 -8.11 11.29
CA ALA A 766 -72.76 -6.98 10.36
C ALA A 766 -72.64 -5.48 10.82
N ARG A 767 -71.55 -4.85 10.36
CA ARG A 767 -71.51 -3.75 9.36
C ARG A 767 -72.41 -2.49 9.50
N LYS A 768 -71.72 -1.35 9.25
CA LYS A 768 -71.99 -0.26 8.26
C LYS A 768 -72.60 1.09 8.71
N ILE A 769 -71.92 2.15 8.22
CA ILE A 769 -72.42 3.48 7.76
C ILE A 769 -72.88 4.48 8.83
N GLY A 770 -72.47 5.76 8.71
CA GLY A 770 -73.14 6.84 9.46
C GLY A 770 -72.50 8.23 9.49
N LYS A 771 -72.16 8.79 8.32
CA LYS A 771 -71.90 10.22 8.02
C LYS A 771 -72.38 11.32 9.02
N LEU A 772 -71.56 12.38 9.07
CA LEU A 772 -71.92 13.83 9.05
C LEU A 772 -72.48 14.55 10.30
N SER A 773 -71.68 15.50 10.82
CA SER A 773 -71.98 16.94 11.08
C SER A 773 -73.19 17.34 11.99
N ARG A 774 -73.22 18.49 12.68
CA ARG A 774 -72.55 19.79 12.47
C ARG A 774 -72.68 20.68 13.74
N SER A 775 -71.73 21.61 13.91
CA SER A 775 -71.85 22.98 14.49
C SER A 775 -72.94 23.34 15.53
N ASN A 776 -72.50 23.91 16.66
CA ASN A 776 -72.75 25.31 17.10
C ASN A 776 -72.27 25.49 18.56
N SER A 777 -71.83 26.63 19.10
CA SER A 777 -71.35 27.97 18.68
C SER A 777 -71.49 28.88 19.94
N LEU A 778 -70.81 30.04 20.01
CA LEU A 778 -70.90 31.07 21.09
C LEU A 778 -70.07 30.75 22.36
N SER A 779 -69.37 31.69 23.05
CA SER A 779 -69.05 33.10 22.75
C SER A 779 -67.79 33.57 23.54
N MET A 780 -67.24 34.71 23.09
CA MET A 780 -66.29 35.68 23.72
C MET A 780 -66.46 35.88 25.26
N GLN A 781 -65.50 36.34 26.11
CA GLN A 781 -64.22 37.09 25.94
C GLN A 781 -63.30 36.98 27.23
N PRO A 782 -62.27 37.81 27.58
CA PRO A 782 -61.04 37.37 28.29
C PRO A 782 -60.80 38.12 29.65
N PRO A 783 -59.54 38.43 30.10
CA PRO A 783 -58.42 37.59 30.55
C PRO A 783 -58.02 37.80 32.04
N ALA A 784 -57.24 36.88 32.64
CA ALA A 784 -56.44 37.18 33.84
C ALA A 784 -55.24 36.23 34.06
N GLN A 785 -54.11 36.79 34.51
CA GLN A 785 -52.92 36.15 35.12
C GLN A 785 -52.42 37.11 36.23
N PRO A 786 -51.44 36.75 37.08
CA PRO A 786 -51.24 35.50 37.83
C PRO A 786 -50.99 35.77 39.33
N VAL A 787 -50.99 34.75 40.21
CA VAL A 787 -50.50 34.88 41.60
C VAL A 787 -49.68 33.64 42.00
N ALA A 788 -48.58 33.87 42.75
CA ALA A 788 -47.60 32.87 43.19
C ALA A 788 -48.00 32.17 44.51
N PRO A 789 -47.19 31.18 44.95
CA PRO A 789 -46.97 31.04 46.41
C PRO A 789 -45.50 30.81 46.83
N THR A 790 -45.21 31.24 48.06
CA THR A 790 -44.01 30.99 48.90
C THR A 790 -44.46 31.07 50.38
N PRO A 791 -43.63 30.79 51.40
CA PRO A 791 -43.06 29.48 51.79
C PRO A 791 -43.38 29.11 53.27
N ALA A 792 -42.98 27.93 53.77
CA ALA A 792 -43.06 27.61 55.22
C ALA A 792 -42.02 26.55 55.69
N PRO A 793 -41.63 26.50 56.99
CA PRO A 793 -40.29 26.04 57.41
C PRO A 793 -40.28 24.91 58.51
N PRO A 794 -39.42 24.84 59.58
CA PRO A 794 -38.46 23.73 59.73
C PRO A 794 -38.38 23.01 61.13
N VAL A 795 -37.24 22.33 61.39
CA VAL A 795 -36.67 21.81 62.70
C VAL A 795 -37.31 20.51 63.28
N LYS A 796 -36.70 19.60 64.09
CA LYS A 796 -35.44 19.58 64.92
C LYS A 796 -34.99 18.18 65.44
N GLY A 797 -33.67 17.90 65.45
CA GLY A 797 -32.94 17.08 66.47
C GLY A 797 -32.87 15.53 66.34
N SER A 798 -31.93 14.78 66.97
CA SER A 798 -30.72 15.14 67.75
C SER A 798 -29.82 13.91 68.13
N ARG A 799 -28.47 14.03 67.98
CA ARG A 799 -27.38 13.44 68.84
C ARG A 799 -27.20 11.89 68.87
N LYS A 800 -26.02 11.27 69.17
CA LYS A 800 -24.77 11.67 69.88
C LYS A 800 -23.56 10.71 69.58
N SER A 801 -22.32 11.27 69.52
CA SER A 801 -20.97 10.80 70.02
C SER A 801 -20.58 9.30 70.13
N SER A 802 -19.34 8.84 69.90
CA SER A 802 -17.97 9.32 70.28
C SER A 802 -16.91 9.04 69.17
N VAL A 803 -15.81 9.79 68.92
CA VAL A 803 -14.70 10.43 69.69
C VAL A 803 -13.46 9.53 69.91
N GLY A 804 -12.32 9.96 69.34
CA GLY A 804 -10.95 9.49 69.60
C GLY A 804 -9.95 10.19 68.66
N SER A 805 -9.06 11.06 69.16
CA SER A 805 -8.25 11.98 68.34
C SER A 805 -6.96 12.46 69.04
N ILE A 806 -5.81 12.43 68.34
CA ILE A 806 -4.56 13.22 68.51
C ILE A 806 -3.83 13.19 67.14
N GLY A 807 -3.14 14.19 66.58
CA GLY A 807 -3.02 15.62 66.90
C GLY A 807 -1.68 16.26 66.44
N SER A 808 -1.73 17.29 65.55
CA SER A 808 -0.63 18.24 65.18
C SER A 808 0.62 17.67 64.43
N ALA A 809 1.48 18.43 63.73
CA ALA A 809 1.71 19.89 63.67
C ALA A 809 2.19 20.44 62.29
N HIS A 810 2.68 21.69 62.27
CA HIS A 810 2.81 22.62 61.13
C HIS A 810 3.99 22.45 60.14
N SER A 811 3.88 23.19 59.01
CA SER A 811 4.84 23.41 57.90
C SER A 811 6.19 24.05 58.30
N PRO A 812 7.16 24.10 57.37
CA PRO A 812 7.42 25.39 56.69
C PRO A 812 7.75 25.29 55.18
N VAL A 813 8.04 26.45 54.58
CA VAL A 813 8.31 26.70 53.14
C VAL A 813 9.81 26.96 52.91
N ILE A 814 10.38 26.57 51.76
CA ILE A 814 11.31 27.34 50.87
C ILE A 814 11.90 26.43 49.77
N GLY A 815 12.14 27.01 48.58
CA GLY A 815 12.37 26.31 47.31
C GLY A 815 13.73 25.64 47.07
N GLY A 816 13.86 25.04 45.88
CA GLY A 816 15.09 24.42 45.36
C GLY A 816 14.87 23.73 44.00
N ARG A 817 15.73 24.01 43.01
CA ARG A 817 15.81 23.28 41.73
C ARG A 817 16.60 21.97 41.92
N SER A 818 16.18 20.89 41.25
CA SER A 818 17.03 19.96 40.47
C SER A 818 16.17 18.82 39.90
N GLN A 819 16.15 18.63 38.57
CA GLN A 819 17.04 17.81 37.73
C GLN A 819 16.64 16.32 37.66
N VAL A 820 16.64 15.81 36.43
CA VAL A 820 16.22 14.45 36.04
C VAL A 820 17.49 13.59 35.84
N PRO A 821 17.53 12.32 36.28
CA PRO A 821 18.74 11.51 36.16
C PRO A 821 18.94 10.95 34.75
N SER A 822 20.14 11.18 34.19
CA SER A 822 20.66 10.53 32.99
C SER A 822 21.53 9.32 33.38
N LEU A 823 21.38 8.19 32.68
CA LEU A 823 22.16 6.96 32.92
C LEU A 823 22.93 6.54 31.67
N PHE A 824 24.23 6.86 31.62
CA PHE A 824 25.26 6.14 30.86
C PHE A 824 26.63 6.33 31.56
N PRO A 825 27.45 5.27 31.72
CA PRO A 825 28.77 5.37 32.38
C PRO A 825 29.89 5.75 31.39
N PRO A 826 31.02 6.32 31.85
CA PRO A 826 32.04 6.92 31.00
C PRO A 826 33.18 5.97 30.59
N LEU A 827 33.78 6.26 29.43
CA LEU A 827 35.08 5.73 28.99
C LEU A 827 36.22 6.66 29.46
N THR A 828 37.37 6.08 29.81
CA THR A 828 38.59 6.78 30.23
C THR A 828 39.62 6.92 29.09
N GLU A 829 40.45 7.96 29.13
CA GLU A 829 41.36 8.34 28.04
C GLU A 829 42.84 7.90 28.21
N ASN A 830 43.51 7.72 27.07
CA ASN A 830 44.92 8.10 26.76
C ASN A 830 46.10 7.34 27.44
N PRO A 831 47.36 7.46 26.92
CA PRO A 831 47.85 7.93 25.60
C PRO A 831 48.91 7.00 24.92
N GLY A 832 49.30 7.26 23.65
CA GLY A 832 50.53 6.67 23.05
C GLY A 832 50.74 6.94 21.55
N ARG A 833 51.92 7.47 21.16
CA ARG A 833 52.30 7.86 19.77
C ARG A 833 53.38 6.91 19.18
N PRO A 834 53.94 7.08 17.95
CA PRO A 834 54.03 5.99 16.96
C PRO A 834 55.48 5.55 16.63
N ARG A 835 55.63 4.51 15.78
CA ARG A 835 56.87 4.28 15.02
C ARG A 835 56.64 3.81 13.59
N SER A 836 57.58 4.21 12.72
CA SER A 836 57.66 3.98 11.29
C SER A 836 58.39 2.69 10.93
N ASN A 837 58.20 2.24 9.67
CA ASN A 837 59.17 1.67 8.71
C ASN A 837 58.45 0.69 7.76
N SER A 838 58.88 0.35 6.54
CA SER A 838 59.61 1.01 5.47
C SER A 838 59.87 -0.06 4.38
N ASN A 839 59.17 -0.01 3.24
CA ASN A 839 59.63 -0.43 1.91
C ASN A 839 60.21 -1.88 1.65
N PRO A 840 60.44 -2.28 0.37
CA PRO A 840 60.09 -3.65 -0.07
C PRO A 840 61.23 -4.51 -0.66
N ALA A 841 60.92 -5.77 -0.94
CA ALA A 841 61.58 -6.65 -1.92
C ALA A 841 60.50 -7.53 -2.58
N ALA A 842 60.35 -7.70 -3.90
CA ALA A 842 61.31 -7.98 -4.97
C ALA A 842 61.89 -9.41 -4.92
N ASN A 843 61.38 -10.30 -5.77
CA ASN A 843 62.21 -11.36 -6.35
C ASN A 843 61.74 -11.79 -7.76
N ARG A 844 62.65 -12.38 -8.55
CA ARG A 844 62.62 -12.35 -10.03
C ARG A 844 63.23 -13.61 -10.66
N SER A 845 62.53 -14.23 -11.61
CA SER A 845 63.07 -15.22 -12.58
C SER A 845 62.18 -15.21 -13.83
N GLN A 846 62.61 -14.71 -15.00
CA GLN A 846 63.51 -15.33 -16.00
C GLN A 846 62.95 -16.67 -16.54
N ALA A 847 62.38 -16.72 -17.77
CA ALA A 847 63.04 -16.81 -19.10
C ALA A 847 63.35 -18.29 -19.49
N LYS A 848 63.23 -18.81 -20.73
CA LYS A 848 62.98 -18.26 -22.11
C LYS A 848 62.45 -19.42 -23.06
N PRO A 849 62.34 -19.32 -24.42
CA PRO A 849 61.31 -20.04 -25.23
C PRO A 849 61.85 -21.00 -26.32
N VAL A 850 60.96 -21.63 -27.13
CA VAL A 850 61.29 -22.27 -28.44
C VAL A 850 60.20 -22.08 -29.53
N THR A 851 60.65 -22.07 -30.79
CA THR A 851 60.02 -21.80 -32.12
C THR A 851 59.90 -23.07 -33.01
N VAL A 852 59.21 -23.22 -34.15
CA VAL A 852 58.26 -22.43 -35.02
C VAL A 852 57.65 -23.41 -36.07
N GLY A 853 56.50 -23.08 -36.69
CA GLY A 853 56.11 -23.66 -38.00
C GLY A 853 54.59 -23.62 -38.29
N THR A 854 54.04 -22.79 -39.19
CA THR A 854 54.04 -22.80 -40.68
C THR A 854 52.94 -23.65 -41.36
N THR A 855 52.23 -22.98 -42.27
CA THR A 855 51.17 -23.32 -43.25
C THR A 855 51.63 -24.30 -44.37
N PRO A 856 50.88 -24.69 -45.47
CA PRO A 856 49.69 -24.04 -46.08
C PRO A 856 48.63 -24.91 -46.87
N SER A 857 47.68 -24.20 -47.52
CA SER A 857 46.92 -24.58 -48.75
C SER A 857 45.81 -25.66 -48.64
N GLN A 858 44.80 -25.77 -49.53
CA GLN A 858 44.64 -25.28 -50.93
C GLN A 858 43.15 -25.27 -51.42
N SER A 859 42.77 -24.38 -52.37
CA SER A 859 41.78 -24.56 -53.50
C SER A 859 40.29 -24.98 -53.21
N GLU A 860 39.24 -24.81 -54.06
CA GLU A 860 39.03 -24.28 -55.43
C GLU A 860 37.52 -24.05 -55.80
N LYS A 861 37.27 -23.30 -56.91
CA LYS A 861 36.11 -23.28 -57.87
C LYS A 861 34.82 -22.49 -57.51
N ARG A 862 34.31 -21.52 -58.33
CA ARG A 862 33.59 -21.57 -59.65
C ARG A 862 32.27 -22.37 -59.60
N ALA A 863 31.11 -21.96 -60.16
CA ALA A 863 30.73 -20.97 -61.19
C ALA A 863 29.26 -20.45 -60.99
N VAL A 864 28.86 -19.24 -61.46
CA VAL A 864 27.97 -18.94 -62.64
C VAL A 864 26.63 -19.74 -62.66
N VAL A 865 25.43 -19.13 -62.69
CA VAL A 865 24.60 -18.75 -63.88
C VAL A 865 23.38 -17.90 -63.43
N ARG A 866 22.83 -17.14 -64.40
CA ARG A 866 21.53 -16.43 -64.56
C ARG A 866 20.28 -17.30 -64.20
N ASP A 867 19.00 -16.93 -64.32
CA ASP A 867 18.18 -15.89 -64.99
C ASP A 867 16.84 -15.77 -64.19
N ALA A 868 16.23 -14.60 -63.98
CA ALA A 868 15.16 -13.94 -64.77
C ALA A 868 13.70 -14.45 -64.63
N ASN A 869 12.76 -13.51 -64.84
CA ASN A 869 11.28 -13.60 -64.92
C ASN A 869 10.50 -13.89 -63.62
N GLN A 870 9.57 -13.02 -63.17
CA GLN A 870 8.36 -12.44 -63.80
C GLN A 870 7.17 -13.41 -63.97
N ARG A 871 6.11 -13.19 -63.19
CA ARG A 871 4.68 -13.02 -63.56
C ARG A 871 3.93 -12.60 -62.28
N LYS A 872 3.25 -11.44 -62.16
CA LYS A 872 2.06 -10.89 -62.87
C LYS A 872 0.76 -11.69 -62.60
N VAL A 873 -0.38 -10.96 -62.53
CA VAL A 873 -1.80 -11.36 -62.21
C VAL A 873 -2.24 -10.79 -60.85
N THR A 874 -2.63 -9.51 -60.76
CA THR A 874 -3.94 -8.86 -61.07
C THR A 874 -4.96 -8.86 -59.92
N GLU A 875 -5.44 -7.65 -59.59
CA GLU A 875 -6.84 -7.29 -59.24
C GLU A 875 -7.54 -8.00 -58.07
N LYS A 876 -8.16 -7.32 -57.09
CA LYS A 876 -9.15 -6.23 -57.30
C LYS A 876 -9.43 -5.46 -56.00
N SER A 877 -9.90 -4.23 -56.19
CA SER A 877 -10.47 -3.33 -55.17
C SER A 877 -11.68 -3.88 -54.40
N SER A 878 -11.86 -3.47 -53.14
CA SER A 878 -13.08 -2.73 -52.78
C SER A 878 -12.93 -1.91 -51.48
N THR A 879 -13.34 -0.65 -51.58
CA THR A 879 -13.55 0.29 -50.47
C THR A 879 -14.94 0.07 -49.85
N ALA A 880 -15.07 0.09 -48.52
CA ALA A 880 -16.30 0.54 -47.86
C ALA A 880 -16.07 1.03 -46.41
N THR A 881 -16.59 2.22 -46.12
CA THR A 881 -16.55 2.91 -44.83
C THR A 881 -17.78 2.62 -43.95
N LYS A 882 -17.75 3.09 -42.69
CA LYS A 882 -18.88 3.28 -41.73
C LYS A 882 -19.33 2.00 -41.00
N LYS A 883 -19.84 2.04 -39.76
CA LYS A 883 -20.26 3.18 -38.90
C LYS A 883 -20.16 2.76 -37.41
N VAL A 884 -19.96 3.72 -36.50
CA VAL A 884 -20.02 3.52 -35.04
C VAL A 884 -21.19 4.32 -34.47
N LYS A 885 -21.93 3.71 -33.52
CA LYS A 885 -22.65 4.28 -32.34
C LYS A 885 -23.86 3.42 -31.93
N PRO A 886 -24.36 3.54 -30.69
CA PRO A 886 -23.83 4.33 -29.57
C PRO A 886 -22.80 3.55 -28.74
#